data_AF-A0A9W7ZFN9-F1
#
_entry.id   AF-A0A9W7ZFN9-F1
#
_cell.length_a   1.000
_cell.length_b   1.000
_cell.length_c   1.000
_cell.angle_alpha   90.00
_cell.angle_beta   90.00
_cell.angle_gamma   90.00
#
_symmetry.space_group_name_H-M   'P 1'
#
loop_
_entity.id
_entity.type
_entity.pdbx_description
1 polymer ?
#
loop_
_entity_poly.entity_id
_entity_poly.type
_entity_poly.pdbx_seq_one_letter_code
_entity_poly.pdbx_strand_id
1 'polypeptide(L)'
;MHNGTPERAETSRHSRDKLSTMPIDSRSISSRYSALRASHKQLLSQAAYSTDMKCLLCACTGNDLDRFSHSLRKLKAQSTLGIRFAYGYTPLIVACKYGSVRVVGWIVDNDRLAIGSKDAQGNTALHHAAAAGNAKCIDALAPYVKNLEEHNKQGSAAIHFAAYHGHREAAKSLLAFNRALVDSQDHSGKTPLMLAAFRGRTQMVFLLLDRGAHIDTCDRLGWTALMFAAYTGRIAICRELLERGASRHLVEKKHQRDAARLAVQGGYYEVADILNGKAHEQRTPSNLDVQMPNLAMPSGSRSKPADPAPIPPLPLRLAVEQAILSAPQSRHSLKSSSRKTQPPSVKPQPPIPAAQRQNKPSGLGISTDKQSSRNVSLKAHPLPLAEKKPAAQPVQNGHGKHNRSAKDPQPLRQKANRLARRDQPGKSATKPLAITKPEYTHIAIEPEPAVAQDTAKQPATSSISDRIKDTVSRASLSYLDSRSKKHIGVTKKPTQLTASASKHTRRSVRKLTSPYKRFHDSSWIGPYWRILARILTLWIPDFVLKLFRKETPGKRQAWREKLALCMIIVAITAVAAFVSFGLSLMLCRPVEPVSRHMLSNHYGANSTRRMVAIRGRLYDVSSEYDADVLEISEFAGQDVSGLFAPFPEEARRCSRWPSSQLTLRCMGAQHDNGSCLATASVWNRLRRLQTTKWVTYTWSDIVKRSHSEQLFVYNENVYSLREYLAGNAYFGTSATRQMQMLVGTDATLAVARSRELQQLVGCWNAQLRVGRVEGGTVGCVLTSGVQIAVTVILNTMIAIKLLCAVLFDWAFSVQLRRITKYFRGSRRVPHVLIAMTCYNENEATLRTALDAAAQSNYSRSHKLLVVVADGQSGDMESTADVLRKMVRCTRAYAALPYMAVGEGARAFNAAEVTAGTYRSSNGTVVPCIVVVKVGTQHERAREPKAGNRGKRDSQLIILQWLHSVLMNDRLTPLEAALCQAALQTCAGPDQFEYLLMVDADTAVDPECVPRLVAAMERDHGIMGLCGETRVANKRDSWVTRIQVYEYYISHHLSKAFESLWGGVTCLPGCCSMYRIYARHGDARTPLLVAPDVIRAYSAAAAHTLHQKNLLLLGEDRYLTTVLLRAFPHRKLIYVPRAVCRTTVPTTFSVLVSQRRRWINSTIHNLLELVLVRDLCGTFCCSMQFLVLMDLLGNVVLPASVVFCYYLIAAACFGQPVSLPLLLMALAFILQGAMILLTTQRVSYIYWMLIYIAAIPIWNLLGYL
;
A
#
# COMPACT_ATOMS: atom_id res chain seq x y z
N MET A 1 -46.59 56.15 -10.18
CA MET A 1 -48.00 56.15 -9.71
C MET A 1 -48.24 54.80 -9.08
N HIS A 2 -48.69 54.64 -7.83
CA HIS A 2 -48.94 55.60 -6.72
C HIS A 2 -48.18 55.08 -5.48
N ASN A 3 -47.49 55.91 -4.68
CA ASN A 3 -47.93 56.86 -3.63
C ASN A 3 -48.54 56.16 -2.39
N GLY A 4 -48.08 56.52 -1.18
CA GLY A 4 -48.56 55.93 0.08
C GLY A 4 -47.72 56.20 1.34
N THR A 5 -47.20 57.42 1.54
CA THR A 5 -46.72 57.96 2.85
C THR A 5 -47.92 58.50 3.65
N PRO A 6 -47.88 58.69 5.00
CA PRO A 6 -46.78 59.21 5.85
C PRO A 6 -46.51 58.32 7.09
N GLU A 7 -45.97 58.69 8.27
CA GLU A 7 -45.56 59.98 8.89
C GLU A 7 -44.29 59.76 9.78
N ARG A 8 -44.22 60.27 11.02
CA ARG A 8 -43.00 60.31 11.87
C ARG A 8 -42.97 59.31 13.04
N ALA A 9 -41.74 58.98 13.46
CA ALA A 9 -41.33 59.00 14.87
C ALA A 9 -39.81 59.23 14.95
N GLU A 10 -39.33 59.97 15.94
CA GLU A 10 -37.91 60.31 16.11
C GLU A 10 -37.18 59.30 17.01
N THR A 11 -35.84 59.18 16.88
CA THR A 11 -34.88 59.54 17.96
C THR A 11 -33.43 59.10 17.70
N SER A 12 -32.51 59.91 18.23
CA SER A 12 -31.12 59.59 18.60
C SER A 12 -30.08 59.30 17.49
N ARG A 13 -28.95 60.02 17.60
CA ARG A 13 -27.72 59.79 16.84
C ARG A 13 -26.96 58.61 17.45
N HIS A 14 -26.38 57.72 16.64
CA HIS A 14 -25.03 57.19 16.90
C HIS A 14 -24.36 56.66 15.62
N SER A 15 -23.04 56.68 15.61
CA SER A 15 -22.17 56.44 14.45
C SER A 15 -22.28 55.02 13.89
N ARG A 16 -22.36 54.87 12.56
CA ARG A 16 -22.16 53.58 11.89
C ARG A 16 -20.66 53.26 11.74
N ASP A 17 -19.99 53.00 12.87
CA ASP A 17 -18.63 52.50 12.85
C ASP A 17 -18.58 51.08 12.26
N LYS A 18 -18.10 50.99 11.02
CA LYS A 18 -17.82 49.72 10.34
C LYS A 18 -16.63 49.04 11.02
N LEU A 19 -16.90 48.06 11.88
CA LEU A 19 -15.91 47.39 12.72
C LEU A 19 -14.75 46.80 11.89
N SER A 20 -13.64 47.55 11.80
CA SER A 20 -12.56 47.32 10.84
C SER A 20 -11.53 46.32 11.37
N THR A 21 -11.86 45.03 11.32
CA THR A 21 -10.97 43.93 11.70
C THR A 21 -9.81 43.74 10.72
N MET A 22 -8.83 44.65 10.75
CA MET A 22 -7.49 44.40 10.24
C MET A 22 -6.77 43.43 11.20
N PRO A 23 -6.48 42.17 10.82
CA PRO A 23 -5.44 41.41 11.48
C PRO A 23 -4.07 42.06 11.19
N ILE A 24 -3.00 41.61 11.87
CA ILE A 24 -1.66 41.86 11.34
C ILE A 24 -1.61 41.30 9.92
N ASP A 25 -1.31 42.13 8.93
CA ASP A 25 -1.10 41.63 7.58
C ASP A 25 0.24 40.88 7.50
N SER A 26 0.19 39.60 7.87
CA SER A 26 1.29 38.66 7.77
C SER A 26 1.77 38.46 6.33
N ARG A 27 0.95 38.77 5.32
CA ARG A 27 1.36 38.82 3.91
C ARG A 27 2.15 40.10 3.64
N SER A 28 1.78 41.26 4.19
CA SER A 28 2.57 42.51 4.11
C SER A 28 3.92 42.41 4.81
N ILE A 29 3.99 41.82 6.01
CA ILE A 29 5.30 41.56 6.66
C ILE A 29 6.09 40.53 5.85
N SER A 30 5.45 39.46 5.39
CA SER A 30 6.16 38.42 4.64
C SER A 30 6.58 38.83 3.22
N SER A 31 5.91 39.79 2.57
CA SER A 31 6.29 40.26 1.23
C SER A 31 7.55 41.12 1.30
N ARG A 32 7.59 42.13 2.18
CA ARG A 32 8.75 43.01 2.44
C ARG A 32 10.03 42.19 2.61
N TYR A 33 10.01 41.21 3.52
CA TYR A 33 11.17 40.37 3.83
C TYR A 33 11.22 39.04 3.07
N SER A 34 10.63 38.95 1.86
CA SER A 34 10.86 37.80 0.95
C SER A 34 11.19 38.18 -0.49
N ALA A 35 11.06 39.45 -0.87
CA ALA A 35 11.26 39.96 -2.23
C ALA A 35 12.66 39.68 -2.82
N LEU A 36 13.69 39.49 -1.99
CA LEU A 36 15.09 39.32 -2.43
C LEU A 36 15.38 37.98 -3.15
N ARG A 37 14.37 37.11 -3.35
CA ARG A 37 14.51 35.77 -3.96
C ARG A 37 14.43 35.70 -5.50
N ALA A 38 14.94 36.70 -6.22
CA ALA A 38 15.24 36.50 -7.64
C ALA A 38 16.22 35.31 -7.80
N SER A 39 15.81 34.25 -8.48
CA SER A 39 16.66 33.07 -8.75
C SER A 39 17.65 33.34 -9.89
N HIS A 40 18.70 32.53 -10.01
CA HIS A 40 19.67 32.65 -11.12
C HIS A 40 18.96 32.60 -12.49
N LYS A 41 17.93 31.75 -12.63
CA LYS A 41 17.11 31.66 -13.86
C LYS A 41 16.28 32.93 -14.14
N GLN A 42 15.90 33.69 -13.11
CA GLN A 42 15.20 34.99 -13.25
C GLN A 42 16.16 36.17 -13.45
N LEU A 43 17.41 36.07 -12.97
CA LEU A 43 18.48 37.01 -13.34
C LEU A 43 18.92 36.82 -14.81
N LEU A 44 18.76 35.61 -15.35
CA LEU A 44 19.00 35.26 -16.75
C LEU A 44 17.79 35.45 -17.69
N SER A 45 16.59 35.78 -17.18
CA SER A 45 15.36 35.73 -17.99
C SER A 45 15.07 36.96 -18.86
N GLN A 46 16.00 37.91 -18.98
CA GLN A 46 15.94 38.95 -20.01
C GLN A 46 16.69 38.45 -21.26
N ALA A 47 15.97 38.35 -22.38
CA ALA A 47 16.51 37.82 -23.64
C ALA A 47 17.70 38.63 -24.21
N ALA A 48 17.81 39.91 -23.83
CA ALA A 48 18.75 40.87 -24.39
C ALA A 48 20.21 40.80 -23.87
N TYR A 49 20.53 39.97 -22.87
CA TYR A 49 21.91 39.95 -22.35
C TYR A 49 22.92 39.34 -23.33
N SER A 50 24.02 40.05 -23.58
CA SER A 50 25.18 39.55 -24.34
C SER A 50 25.83 38.34 -23.67
N THR A 51 26.61 37.58 -24.44
CA THR A 51 27.33 36.40 -23.95
C THR A 51 28.28 36.74 -22.81
N ASP A 52 28.99 37.87 -22.90
CA ASP A 52 29.92 38.32 -21.85
C ASP A 52 29.20 38.83 -20.60
N MET A 53 28.03 39.48 -20.73
CA MET A 53 27.20 39.83 -19.57
C MET A 53 26.67 38.58 -18.84
N LYS A 54 26.31 37.53 -19.58
CA LYS A 54 25.94 36.21 -19.03
C LYS A 54 27.15 35.52 -18.35
N CYS A 55 28.35 35.64 -18.91
CA CYS A 55 29.59 35.15 -18.28
C CYS A 55 29.96 35.92 -17.00
N LEU A 56 29.81 37.25 -16.99
CA LEU A 56 30.03 38.09 -15.81
C LEU A 56 29.04 37.73 -14.69
N LEU A 57 27.75 37.58 -15.01
CA LEU A 57 26.74 37.14 -14.04
C LEU A 57 27.10 35.77 -13.45
N CYS A 58 27.46 34.80 -14.30
CA CYS A 58 27.89 33.47 -13.87
C CYS A 58 29.09 33.54 -12.91
N ALA A 59 30.11 34.34 -13.25
CA ALA A 59 31.28 34.58 -12.40
C ALA A 59 30.91 35.20 -11.04
N CYS A 60 30.00 36.18 -11.02
CA CYS A 60 29.45 36.78 -9.79
C CYS A 60 28.71 35.76 -8.92
N THR A 61 28.05 34.76 -9.50
CA THR A 61 27.39 33.67 -8.75
C THR A 61 28.31 32.52 -8.34
N GLY A 62 29.48 32.37 -8.98
CA GLY A 62 30.38 31.23 -8.84
C GLY A 62 31.64 31.47 -8.01
N ASN A 63 31.83 32.68 -7.45
CA ASN A 63 33.05 33.11 -6.76
C ASN A 63 34.33 33.03 -7.65
N ASP A 64 34.14 33.16 -8.97
CA ASP A 64 35.17 32.96 -10.01
C ASP A 64 35.75 34.32 -10.44
N LEU A 65 36.79 34.75 -9.74
CA LEU A 65 37.42 36.06 -9.93
C LEU A 65 38.13 36.19 -11.28
N ASP A 66 38.69 35.09 -11.77
CA ASP A 66 39.52 35.06 -12.97
C ASP A 66 38.61 35.26 -14.20
N ARG A 67 37.47 34.56 -14.24
CA ARG A 67 36.41 34.77 -15.24
C ARG A 67 35.69 36.10 -15.09
N PHE A 68 35.51 36.59 -13.87
CA PHE A 68 34.94 37.92 -13.60
C PHE A 68 35.82 39.00 -14.26
N SER A 69 37.11 39.01 -13.95
CA SER A 69 38.10 39.97 -14.45
C SER A 69 38.34 39.86 -15.96
N HIS A 70 38.15 38.67 -16.55
CA HIS A 70 38.17 38.49 -18.01
C HIS A 70 36.89 39.05 -18.68
N SER A 71 35.71 38.79 -18.09
CA SER A 71 34.43 39.27 -18.63
C SER A 71 34.32 40.80 -18.54
N LEU A 72 34.81 41.41 -17.45
CA LEU A 72 34.83 42.86 -17.28
C LEU A 72 35.69 43.56 -18.35
N ARG A 73 36.89 43.03 -18.62
CA ARG A 73 37.78 43.51 -19.69
C ARG A 73 37.14 43.41 -21.08
N LYS A 74 36.45 42.29 -21.39
CA LYS A 74 35.72 42.13 -22.65
C LYS A 74 34.57 43.12 -22.82
N LEU A 75 33.88 43.44 -21.74
CA LEU A 75 32.82 44.47 -21.72
C LEU A 75 33.37 45.91 -21.80
N LYS A 76 34.70 46.10 -21.83
CA LYS A 76 35.40 47.41 -21.74
C LYS A 76 34.96 48.26 -20.55
N ALA A 77 34.43 47.63 -19.49
CA ALA A 77 33.83 48.33 -18.36
C ALA A 77 34.91 48.73 -17.34
N GLN A 78 35.18 50.04 -17.22
CA GLN A 78 36.14 50.59 -16.27
C GLN A 78 35.63 50.58 -14.81
N SER A 79 34.32 50.47 -14.58
CA SER A 79 33.70 50.33 -13.26
C SER A 79 32.51 49.37 -13.33
N THR A 80 32.28 48.63 -12.25
CA THR A 80 31.13 47.72 -12.10
C THR A 80 29.86 48.48 -11.73
N LEU A 81 29.96 49.73 -11.25
CA LEU A 81 28.84 50.61 -10.92
C LEU A 81 27.97 50.95 -12.16
N GLY A 82 28.51 50.87 -13.38
CA GLY A 82 27.72 51.01 -14.61
C GLY A 82 26.87 49.77 -14.95
N ILE A 83 27.17 48.61 -14.36
CA ILE A 83 26.58 47.32 -14.75
C ILE A 83 25.29 47.05 -13.97
N ARG A 84 24.21 46.73 -14.67
CA ARG A 84 22.90 46.39 -14.10
C ARG A 84 22.37 45.08 -14.68
N PHE A 85 22.13 44.13 -13.80
CA PHE A 85 21.30 42.95 -14.06
C PHE A 85 19.82 43.26 -13.72
N ALA A 86 18.94 42.29 -13.96
CA ALA A 86 17.51 42.42 -13.72
C ALA A 86 17.20 42.90 -12.29
N TYR A 87 16.11 43.66 -12.13
CA TYR A 87 15.72 44.32 -10.88
C TYR A 87 16.73 45.37 -10.36
N GLY A 88 17.67 45.80 -11.20
CA GLY A 88 18.68 46.82 -10.87
C GLY A 88 19.89 46.28 -10.10
N TYR A 89 20.08 44.96 -10.05
CA TYR A 89 21.15 44.33 -9.27
C TYR A 89 22.53 44.67 -9.88
N THR A 90 23.46 45.14 -9.06
CA THR A 90 24.86 45.35 -9.44
C THR A 90 25.69 44.06 -9.30
N PRO A 91 26.88 43.96 -9.91
CA PRO A 91 27.80 42.84 -9.68
C PRO A 91 28.12 42.62 -8.20
N LEU A 92 28.27 43.69 -7.41
CA LEU A 92 28.45 43.60 -5.95
C LEU A 92 27.22 43.01 -5.25
N ILE A 93 26.02 43.47 -5.60
CA ILE A 93 24.76 42.93 -5.03
C ILE A 93 24.63 41.44 -5.32
N VAL A 94 24.96 40.99 -6.54
CA VAL A 94 24.98 39.55 -6.87
C VAL A 94 26.06 38.82 -6.06
N ALA A 95 27.28 39.33 -6.01
CA ALA A 95 28.38 38.68 -5.29
C ALA A 95 28.08 38.54 -3.78
N CYS A 96 27.57 39.59 -3.14
CA CYS A 96 27.13 39.58 -1.74
C CYS A 96 25.95 38.65 -1.48
N LYS A 97 25.01 38.51 -2.43
CA LYS A 97 23.88 37.58 -2.34
C LYS A 97 24.28 36.11 -2.46
N TYR A 98 25.28 35.80 -3.30
CA TYR A 98 25.72 34.43 -3.58
C TYR A 98 26.95 33.97 -2.77
N GLY A 99 27.50 34.81 -1.89
CA GLY A 99 28.64 34.45 -1.05
C GLY A 99 29.99 34.51 -1.76
N SER A 100 30.08 35.25 -2.86
CA SER A 100 31.26 35.32 -3.73
C SER A 100 32.35 36.24 -3.17
N VAL A 101 32.91 35.89 -2.00
CA VAL A 101 33.88 36.70 -1.24
C VAL A 101 35.05 37.22 -2.10
N ARG A 102 35.54 36.46 -3.09
CA ARG A 102 36.59 36.93 -4.00
C ARG A 102 36.19 38.15 -4.82
N VAL A 103 34.98 38.07 -5.36
CA VAL A 103 34.39 39.09 -6.24
C VAL A 103 33.92 40.29 -5.40
N VAL A 104 33.40 40.05 -4.19
CA VAL A 104 33.12 41.13 -3.22
C VAL A 104 34.41 41.89 -2.93
N GLY A 105 35.49 41.20 -2.53
CA GLY A 105 36.80 41.81 -2.33
C GLY A 105 37.25 42.61 -3.56
N TRP A 106 37.40 41.97 -4.72
CA TRP A 106 37.83 42.69 -5.94
C TRP A 106 37.00 43.93 -6.26
N ILE A 107 35.69 43.92 -6.00
CA ILE A 107 34.82 45.09 -6.21
C ILE A 107 35.00 46.16 -5.12
N VAL A 108 35.36 45.81 -3.87
CA VAL A 108 35.94 46.81 -2.96
C VAL A 108 37.20 47.38 -3.62
N ASP A 109 38.14 46.52 -4.01
CA ASP A 109 39.46 46.87 -4.54
C ASP A 109 39.44 47.84 -5.71
N ASN A 110 38.80 47.48 -6.79
CA ASN A 110 38.89 48.24 -8.01
C ASN A 110 37.71 49.22 -8.13
N ASP A 111 36.75 49.21 -7.18
CA ASP A 111 35.45 49.87 -7.36
C ASP A 111 34.63 50.10 -6.06
N ARG A 112 35.17 50.57 -4.91
CA ARG A 112 34.32 50.94 -3.72
C ARG A 112 33.17 51.90 -4.07
N LEU A 113 33.28 52.62 -5.19
CA LEU A 113 32.19 53.22 -5.96
C LEU A 113 30.86 52.42 -5.92
N ALA A 114 30.92 51.11 -6.11
CA ALA A 114 29.80 50.20 -6.12
C ALA A 114 29.26 49.81 -4.73
N ILE A 115 29.97 50.10 -3.63
CA ILE A 115 29.54 49.74 -2.26
C ILE A 115 28.25 50.46 -1.86
N GLY A 116 28.12 51.73 -2.26
CA GLY A 116 26.89 52.51 -2.08
C GLY A 116 25.75 52.13 -3.04
N SER A 117 25.95 51.17 -3.95
CA SER A 117 24.93 50.83 -4.95
C SER A 117 23.69 50.16 -4.33
N LYS A 118 22.52 50.56 -4.83
CA LYS A 118 21.20 50.09 -4.39
C LYS A 118 20.45 49.44 -5.56
N ASP A 119 19.66 48.41 -5.27
CA ASP A 119 18.71 47.85 -6.23
C ASP A 119 17.44 48.72 -6.42
N ALA A 120 16.51 48.31 -7.28
CA ALA A 120 15.28 49.05 -7.54
C ALA A 120 14.39 49.26 -6.29
N GLN A 121 14.55 48.43 -5.25
CA GLN A 121 13.85 48.52 -3.97
C GLN A 121 14.66 49.31 -2.91
N GLY A 122 15.85 49.81 -3.25
CA GLY A 122 16.71 50.59 -2.37
C GLY A 122 17.63 49.75 -1.48
N ASN A 123 17.71 48.43 -1.66
CA ASN A 123 18.58 47.59 -0.85
C ASN A 123 20.04 47.72 -1.31
N THR A 124 20.95 48.01 -0.37
CA THR A 124 22.40 47.93 -0.61
C THR A 124 22.87 46.47 -0.63
N ALA A 125 24.10 46.22 -1.11
CA ALA A 125 24.71 44.89 -1.10
C ALA A 125 24.76 44.24 0.31
N LEU A 126 24.86 45.04 1.38
CA LEU A 126 24.83 44.60 2.77
C LEU A 126 23.49 43.92 3.15
N HIS A 127 22.37 44.44 2.65
CA HIS A 127 21.04 43.83 2.86
C HIS A 127 20.93 42.46 2.20
N HIS A 128 21.50 42.32 0.99
CA HIS A 128 21.51 41.05 0.26
C HIS A 128 22.41 40.01 0.94
N ALA A 129 23.58 40.42 1.45
CA ALA A 129 24.43 39.55 2.26
C ALA A 129 23.74 39.11 3.57
N ALA A 130 23.12 40.04 4.29
CA ALA A 130 22.36 39.76 5.52
C ALA A 130 21.15 38.84 5.27
N ALA A 131 20.45 39.02 4.14
CA ALA A 131 19.30 38.21 3.76
C ALA A 131 19.65 36.79 3.29
N ALA A 132 20.86 36.60 2.75
CA ALA A 132 21.39 35.29 2.39
C ALA A 132 22.11 34.59 3.56
N GLY A 133 22.58 35.36 4.54
CA GLY A 133 23.35 34.88 5.69
C GLY A 133 24.87 34.86 5.49
N ASN A 134 25.37 35.57 4.47
CA ASN A 134 26.77 35.54 4.06
C ASN A 134 27.67 36.40 4.95
N ALA A 135 27.91 35.95 6.19
CA ALA A 135 28.74 36.65 7.19
C ALA A 135 30.08 37.13 6.60
N LYS A 136 30.83 36.28 5.91
CA LYS A 136 32.11 36.65 5.25
C LYS A 136 32.00 37.81 4.25
N CYS A 137 30.85 37.98 3.58
CA CYS A 137 30.60 39.11 2.69
C CYS A 137 30.18 40.38 3.45
N ILE A 138 29.71 40.25 4.69
CA ILE A 138 29.50 41.37 5.61
C ILE A 138 30.85 41.79 6.18
N ASP A 139 31.66 40.85 6.66
CA ASP A 139 32.99 41.09 7.24
C ASP A 139 33.93 41.80 6.25
N ALA A 140 33.89 41.41 4.96
CA ALA A 140 34.69 42.04 3.90
C ALA A 140 34.15 43.39 3.40
N LEU A 141 32.88 43.71 3.66
CA LEU A 141 32.20 44.90 3.11
C LEU A 141 32.01 46.01 4.17
N ALA A 142 31.63 45.63 5.39
CA ALA A 142 31.25 46.53 6.48
C ALA A 142 32.30 47.60 6.83
N PRO A 143 33.63 47.31 6.86
CA PRO A 143 34.65 48.34 7.12
C PRO A 143 34.67 49.50 6.11
N TYR A 144 34.05 49.33 4.94
CA TYR A 144 34.02 50.30 3.85
C TYR A 144 32.62 50.90 3.59
N VAL A 145 31.63 50.55 4.41
CA VAL A 145 30.26 51.05 4.30
C VAL A 145 30.09 52.29 5.19
N LYS A 146 29.91 53.46 4.57
CA LYS A 146 29.75 54.76 5.27
C LYS A 146 28.59 54.81 6.28
N ASN A 147 27.54 54.01 6.08
CA ASN A 147 26.41 53.89 6.99
C ASN A 147 25.93 52.43 7.05
N LEU A 148 26.17 51.75 8.18
CA LEU A 148 25.71 50.36 8.38
C LEU A 148 24.21 50.27 8.69
N GLU A 149 23.59 51.38 9.10
CA GLU A 149 22.15 51.48 9.39
C GLU A 149 21.33 51.88 8.16
N GLU A 150 21.98 52.05 7.00
CA GLU A 150 21.36 52.52 5.76
C GLU A 150 20.04 51.79 5.46
N HIS A 151 18.94 52.53 5.45
CA HIS A 151 17.60 51.97 5.32
C HIS A 151 17.19 51.84 3.83
N ASN A 152 16.53 50.74 3.48
CA ASN A 152 15.92 50.56 2.15
C ASN A 152 14.60 51.38 2.00
N LYS A 153 13.92 51.30 0.84
CA LYS A 153 12.63 52.03 0.62
C LYS A 153 11.49 51.63 1.56
N GLN A 154 11.63 50.53 2.31
CA GLN A 154 10.68 50.08 3.34
C GLN A 154 11.17 50.42 4.77
N GLY A 155 12.23 51.23 4.90
CA GLY A 155 12.80 51.61 6.18
C GLY A 155 13.62 50.51 6.86
N SER A 156 13.86 49.37 6.20
CA SER A 156 14.55 48.25 6.85
C SER A 156 16.06 48.34 6.60
N ALA A 157 16.85 48.42 7.67
CA ALA A 157 18.31 48.23 7.63
C ALA A 157 18.67 46.73 7.52
N ALA A 158 19.90 46.41 7.11
CA ALA A 158 20.34 45.04 6.78
C ALA A 158 20.07 43.99 7.88
N ILE A 159 20.22 44.34 9.16
CA ILE A 159 19.99 43.43 10.29
C ILE A 159 18.54 42.90 10.38
N HIS A 160 17.54 43.66 9.91
CA HIS A 160 16.15 43.22 9.87
C HIS A 160 15.98 41.96 9.01
N PHE A 161 16.70 41.88 7.88
CA PHE A 161 16.69 40.72 6.99
C PHE A 161 17.41 39.52 7.60
N ALA A 162 18.56 39.73 8.24
CA ALA A 162 19.25 38.67 8.98
C ALA A 162 18.36 38.08 10.08
N ALA A 163 17.68 38.95 10.85
CA ALA A 163 16.80 38.53 11.94
C ALA A 163 15.54 37.80 11.45
N TYR A 164 14.85 38.35 10.44
CA TYR A 164 13.67 37.73 9.83
C TYR A 164 13.95 36.36 9.21
N HIS A 165 15.13 36.19 8.59
CA HIS A 165 15.55 34.91 8.04
C HIS A 165 16.20 33.97 9.06
N GLY A 166 16.76 34.49 10.16
CA GLY A 166 17.38 33.73 11.25
C GLY A 166 18.88 33.47 11.08
N HIS A 167 19.58 34.30 10.30
CA HIS A 167 21.01 34.12 9.99
C HIS A 167 21.90 34.66 11.13
N ARG A 168 22.04 33.86 12.20
CA ARG A 168 22.74 34.23 13.45
C ARG A 168 24.12 34.83 13.22
N GLU A 169 24.95 34.20 12.39
CA GLU A 169 26.34 34.65 12.18
C GLU A 169 26.41 35.97 11.40
N ALA A 170 25.53 36.17 10.41
CA ALA A 170 25.42 37.46 9.70
C ALA A 170 24.98 38.60 10.64
N ALA A 171 24.09 38.32 11.60
CA ALA A 171 23.72 39.27 12.64
C ALA A 171 24.86 39.51 13.65
N LYS A 172 25.65 38.49 14.01
CA LYS A 172 26.86 38.66 14.83
C LYS A 172 27.86 39.61 14.18
N SER A 173 28.14 39.43 12.88
CA SER A 173 29.03 40.30 12.10
C SER A 173 28.54 41.75 12.11
N LEU A 174 27.28 41.99 11.73
CA LEU A 174 26.68 43.33 11.75
C LEU A 174 26.80 43.99 13.14
N LEU A 175 26.45 43.26 14.19
CA LEU A 175 26.51 43.73 15.59
C LEU A 175 27.94 43.86 16.16
N ALA A 176 28.96 43.36 15.46
CA ALA A 176 30.36 43.58 15.81
C ALA A 176 30.90 44.89 15.22
N PHE A 177 30.42 45.31 14.04
CA PHE A 177 30.79 46.57 13.41
C PHE A 177 29.93 47.76 13.84
N ASN A 178 28.64 47.55 14.15
CA ASN A 178 27.79 48.55 14.80
C ASN A 178 26.78 47.91 15.76
N ARG A 179 26.85 48.27 17.03
CA ARG A 179 25.95 47.78 18.09
C ARG A 179 24.54 48.41 18.03
N ALA A 180 24.40 49.66 17.60
CA ALA A 180 23.13 50.38 17.58
C ALA A 180 22.07 49.75 16.65
N LEU A 181 22.53 48.96 15.67
CA LEU A 181 21.69 48.08 14.85
C LEU A 181 20.76 47.15 15.65
N VAL A 182 21.07 46.82 16.92
CA VAL A 182 20.33 45.83 17.71
C VAL A 182 18.83 46.16 17.86
N ASP A 183 18.50 47.44 18.03
CA ASP A 183 17.12 47.95 18.18
C ASP A 183 16.73 48.98 17.10
N SER A 184 17.50 49.06 16.00
CA SER A 184 17.13 49.80 14.79
C SER A 184 15.70 49.43 14.36
N GLN A 185 14.88 50.41 13.96
CA GLN A 185 13.46 50.21 13.64
C GLN A 185 13.15 50.41 12.15
N ASP A 186 12.20 49.63 11.61
CA ASP A 186 11.67 49.83 10.25
C ASP A 186 10.65 50.99 10.15
N HIS A 187 10.17 51.32 8.94
CA HIS A 187 9.10 52.31 8.73
C HIS A 187 7.76 51.96 9.41
N SER A 188 7.63 50.79 10.05
CA SER A 188 6.50 50.41 10.91
C SER A 188 6.85 50.29 12.40
N GLY A 189 8.07 50.65 12.80
CA GLY A 189 8.57 50.61 14.18
C GLY A 189 9.12 49.25 14.63
N LYS A 190 9.32 48.29 13.70
CA LYS A 190 9.70 46.93 14.08
C LYS A 190 11.20 46.78 14.26
N THR A 191 11.62 46.27 15.42
CA THR A 191 13.02 45.89 15.69
C THR A 191 13.37 44.50 15.13
N PRO A 192 14.66 44.17 14.99
CA PRO A 192 15.14 42.81 14.72
C PRO A 192 14.53 41.75 15.64
N LEU A 193 14.35 42.07 16.93
CA LEU A 193 13.82 41.14 17.94
C LEU A 193 12.36 40.75 17.62
N MET A 194 11.52 41.70 17.21
CA MET A 194 10.15 41.44 16.79
C MET A 194 10.08 40.54 15.54
N LEU A 195 10.95 40.80 14.56
CA LEU A 195 11.01 40.00 13.32
C LEU A 195 11.50 38.58 13.59
N ALA A 196 12.49 38.41 14.48
CA ALA A 196 12.95 37.10 14.93
C ALA A 196 11.84 36.34 15.69
N ALA A 197 11.11 37.03 16.58
CA ALA A 197 9.99 36.47 17.32
C ALA A 197 8.84 36.00 16.41
N PHE A 198 8.33 36.87 15.53
CA PHE A 198 7.29 36.56 14.54
C PHE A 198 7.65 35.33 13.67
N ARG A 199 8.93 35.19 13.32
CA ARG A 199 9.44 34.12 12.45
C ARG A 199 9.91 32.86 13.20
N GLY A 200 9.76 32.81 14.52
CA GLY A 200 10.13 31.64 15.31
C GLY A 200 11.64 31.38 15.33
N ARG A 201 12.47 32.43 15.33
CA ARG A 201 13.93 32.34 15.24
C ARG A 201 14.59 32.35 16.62
N THR A 202 14.37 31.32 17.43
CA THR A 202 14.81 31.26 18.83
C THR A 202 16.30 31.59 19.03
N GLN A 203 17.19 31.00 18.21
CA GLN A 203 18.64 31.26 18.27
C GLN A 203 19.07 32.67 17.82
N MET A 204 18.17 33.43 17.17
CA MET A 204 18.34 34.85 16.86
C MET A 204 17.77 35.72 17.99
N VAL A 205 16.63 35.34 18.58
CA VAL A 205 16.08 35.99 19.78
C VAL A 205 17.12 35.98 20.90
N PHE A 206 17.73 34.81 21.18
CA PHE A 206 18.85 34.69 22.12
C PHE A 206 19.97 35.68 21.78
N LEU A 207 20.51 35.64 20.54
CA LEU A 207 21.60 36.54 20.14
C LEU A 207 21.27 38.03 20.34
N LEU A 208 20.06 38.46 20.03
CA LEU A 208 19.66 39.86 20.13
C LEU A 208 19.55 40.29 21.60
N LEU A 209 18.93 39.46 22.45
CA LEU A 209 18.87 39.69 23.90
C LEU A 209 20.27 39.67 24.54
N ASP A 210 21.12 38.72 24.15
CA ASP A 210 22.53 38.60 24.58
C ASP A 210 23.41 39.80 24.14
N ARG A 211 22.92 40.65 23.22
CA ARG A 211 23.60 41.88 22.78
C ARG A 211 22.95 43.16 23.32
N GLY A 212 21.85 43.03 24.07
CA GLY A 212 21.17 44.11 24.77
C GLY A 212 19.91 44.63 24.10
N ALA A 213 19.24 43.86 23.24
CA ALA A 213 17.99 44.28 22.60
C ALA A 213 16.90 44.65 23.64
N HIS A 214 16.34 45.85 23.54
CA HIS A 214 15.31 46.35 24.43
C HIS A 214 13.99 45.56 24.27
N ILE A 215 13.78 44.65 25.22
CA ILE A 215 12.80 43.55 25.14
C ILE A 215 11.34 43.97 24.94
N ASP A 216 10.94 45.07 25.59
CA ASP A 216 9.59 45.63 25.58
C ASP A 216 9.41 46.79 24.59
N THR A 217 10.38 47.04 23.71
CA THR A 217 10.20 47.95 22.57
C THR A 217 8.95 47.55 21.80
N CYS A 218 8.15 48.54 21.40
CA CYS A 218 6.88 48.34 20.70
C CYS A 218 6.87 49.04 19.34
N ASP A 219 6.21 48.44 18.35
CA ASP A 219 6.10 49.02 17.00
C ASP A 219 5.09 50.19 16.94
N ARG A 220 4.86 50.77 15.76
CA ARG A 220 3.92 51.90 15.63
C ARG A 220 2.48 51.56 16.07
N LEU A 221 2.08 50.28 16.03
CA LEU A 221 0.80 49.76 16.52
C LEU A 221 0.83 49.37 18.01
N GLY A 222 1.97 49.52 18.69
CA GLY A 222 2.16 49.09 20.08
C GLY A 222 2.50 47.60 20.24
N TRP A 223 2.92 46.91 19.18
CA TRP A 223 3.23 45.48 19.27
C TRP A 223 4.67 45.23 19.73
N THR A 224 4.83 44.52 20.85
CA THR A 224 6.14 44.06 21.35
C THR A 224 6.55 42.71 20.74
N ALA A 225 7.82 42.32 20.93
CA ALA A 225 8.30 41.00 20.52
C ALA A 225 7.48 39.84 21.16
N LEU A 226 7.03 40.01 22.41
CA LEU A 226 6.17 39.05 23.10
C LEU A 226 4.81 38.89 22.41
N MET A 227 4.19 40.00 21.97
CA MET A 227 2.92 39.94 21.22
C MET A 227 3.07 39.23 19.87
N PHE A 228 4.15 39.49 19.12
CA PHE A 228 4.44 38.80 17.86
C PHE A 228 4.71 37.29 18.06
N ALA A 229 5.39 36.92 19.14
CA ALA A 229 5.59 35.52 19.53
C ALA A 229 4.26 34.85 19.91
N ALA A 230 3.42 35.54 20.68
CA ALA A 230 2.15 35.06 21.17
C ALA A 230 1.12 34.82 20.05
N TYR A 231 0.91 35.82 19.18
CA TYR A 231 0.03 35.73 18.01
C TYR A 231 0.48 34.69 16.97
N THR A 232 1.75 34.25 17.00
CA THR A 232 2.29 33.19 16.12
C THR A 232 2.63 31.88 16.83
N GLY A 233 2.17 31.70 18.07
CA GLY A 233 2.22 30.42 18.80
C GLY A 233 3.63 29.98 19.22
N ARG A 234 4.56 30.90 19.41
CA ARG A 234 5.99 30.59 19.65
C ARG A 234 6.28 30.33 21.12
N ILE A 235 5.75 29.23 21.66
CA ILE A 235 5.86 28.83 23.08
C ILE A 235 7.26 29.07 23.66
N ALA A 236 8.32 28.55 23.02
CA ALA A 236 9.69 28.69 23.50
C ALA A 236 10.22 30.14 23.51
N ILE A 237 9.80 30.99 22.57
CA ILE A 237 10.17 32.41 22.54
C ILE A 237 9.34 33.21 23.54
N CYS A 238 8.07 32.84 23.76
CA CYS A 238 7.25 33.45 24.81
C CYS A 238 7.85 33.17 26.19
N ARG A 239 8.33 31.94 26.43
CA ARG A 239 9.04 31.55 27.67
C ARG A 239 10.34 32.33 27.86
N GLU A 240 11.26 32.30 26.89
CA GLU A 240 12.52 33.07 26.95
C GLU A 240 12.27 34.57 27.20
N LEU A 241 11.31 35.19 26.51
CA LEU A 241 11.01 36.61 26.69
C LEU A 241 10.49 36.90 28.11
N LEU A 242 9.62 36.06 28.66
CA LEU A 242 9.14 36.20 30.05
C LEU A 242 10.26 35.97 31.07
N GLU A 243 11.12 34.97 30.84
CA GLU A 243 12.28 34.64 31.68
C GLU A 243 13.35 35.76 31.65
N ARG A 244 13.41 36.51 30.54
CA ARG A 244 14.22 37.74 30.36
C ARG A 244 13.48 39.04 30.76
N GLY A 245 12.30 38.94 31.38
CA GLY A 245 11.60 40.08 31.99
C GLY A 245 10.58 40.84 31.13
N ALA A 246 10.17 40.32 29.96
CA ALA A 246 9.20 40.99 29.08
C ALA A 246 7.83 41.19 29.75
N SER A 247 7.28 42.41 29.66
CA SER A 247 6.02 42.76 30.31
C SER A 247 4.81 42.11 29.65
N ARG A 248 4.07 41.36 30.47
CA ARG A 248 2.82 40.66 30.13
C ARG A 248 1.65 41.61 29.91
N HIS A 249 1.72 42.81 30.48
CA HIS A 249 0.60 43.73 30.65
C HIS A 249 0.60 44.89 29.63
N LEU A 250 1.64 44.99 28.80
CA LEU A 250 1.63 45.89 27.65
C LEU A 250 0.52 45.50 26.67
N VAL A 251 -0.10 46.50 26.05
CA VAL A 251 -1.29 46.35 25.19
C VAL A 251 -1.10 47.07 23.85
N GLU A 252 -1.58 46.45 22.76
CA GLU A 252 -1.52 47.09 21.43
C GLU A 252 -2.53 48.24 21.30
N LYS A 253 -2.12 49.31 20.61
CA LYS A 253 -2.78 50.62 20.65
C LYS A 253 -4.19 50.64 20.06
N LYS A 254 -4.51 49.77 19.10
CA LYS A 254 -5.76 49.84 18.33
C LYS A 254 -6.95 49.21 19.07
N HIS A 255 -6.75 48.09 19.75
CA HIS A 255 -7.81 47.40 20.48
C HIS A 255 -7.48 47.09 21.95
N GLN A 256 -6.38 47.63 22.48
CA GLN A 256 -5.99 47.51 23.90
C GLN A 256 -5.87 46.05 24.37
N ARG A 257 -5.18 45.22 23.57
CA ARG A 257 -5.02 43.78 23.82
C ARG A 257 -3.59 43.43 24.19
N ASP A 258 -3.45 42.69 25.27
CA ASP A 258 -2.18 42.08 25.71
C ASP A 258 -1.81 40.85 24.87
N ALA A 259 -0.61 40.33 25.12
CA ALA A 259 -0.10 39.14 24.45
C ALA A 259 -0.99 37.89 24.64
N ALA A 260 -1.66 37.71 25.78
CA ALA A 260 -2.52 36.54 26.02
C ALA A 260 -3.81 36.60 25.19
N ARG A 261 -4.46 37.77 25.14
CA ARG A 261 -5.61 38.05 24.27
C ARG A 261 -5.25 37.88 22.78
N LEU A 262 -4.02 38.24 22.39
CA LEU A 262 -3.51 38.04 21.03
C LEU A 262 -3.14 36.57 20.73
N ALA A 263 -2.66 35.80 21.70
CA ALA A 263 -2.50 34.34 21.59
C ALA A 263 -3.85 33.64 21.38
N VAL A 264 -4.90 34.03 22.13
CA VAL A 264 -6.27 33.53 21.90
C VAL A 264 -6.76 33.88 20.49
N GLN A 265 -6.50 35.09 19.98
CA GLN A 265 -6.86 35.44 18.59
C GLN A 265 -6.12 34.56 17.56
N GLY A 266 -4.85 34.21 17.81
CA GLY A 266 -4.08 33.27 16.98
C GLY A 266 -4.52 31.80 17.11
N GLY A 267 -5.39 31.47 18.07
CA GLY A 267 -5.81 30.10 18.38
C GLY A 267 -4.82 29.33 19.27
N TYR A 268 -3.84 30.01 19.87
CA TYR A 268 -2.74 29.42 20.65
C TYR A 268 -3.05 29.44 22.15
N TYR A 269 -4.08 28.72 22.56
CA TYR A 269 -4.57 28.69 23.95
C TYR A 269 -3.50 28.31 24.98
N GLU A 270 -2.60 27.36 24.68
CA GLU A 270 -1.46 27.02 25.55
C GLU A 270 -0.55 28.22 25.82
N VAL A 271 -0.29 29.05 24.81
CA VAL A 271 0.50 30.28 24.96
C VAL A 271 -0.26 31.32 25.76
N ALA A 272 -1.60 31.40 25.61
CA ALA A 272 -2.42 32.26 26.44
C ALA A 272 -2.42 31.82 27.92
N ASP A 273 -2.48 30.52 28.22
CA ASP A 273 -2.41 30.01 29.59
C ASP A 273 -1.02 30.23 30.24
N ILE A 274 0.07 30.06 29.47
CA ILE A 274 1.43 30.45 29.88
C ILE A 274 1.49 31.96 30.18
N LEU A 275 0.96 32.80 29.29
CA LEU A 275 0.97 34.26 29.46
C LEU A 275 0.09 34.71 30.63
N ASN A 276 -1.01 34.02 30.92
CA ASN A 276 -1.88 34.24 32.07
C ASN A 276 -1.35 33.64 33.40
N GLY A 277 -0.18 33.01 33.41
CA GLY A 277 0.47 32.52 34.63
C GLY A 277 -0.05 31.20 35.16
N LYS A 278 -0.85 30.45 34.39
CA LYS A 278 -1.25 29.09 34.76
C LYS A 278 -0.07 28.14 34.58
N ALA A 279 0.72 27.97 35.64
CA ALA A 279 1.84 27.04 35.64
C ALA A 279 1.35 25.61 35.39
N HIS A 280 1.79 25.02 34.28
CA HIS A 280 1.68 23.59 34.09
C HIS A 280 2.82 22.93 34.88
N GLU A 281 2.52 22.32 36.03
CA GLU A 281 3.51 21.54 36.78
C GLU A 281 4.19 20.51 35.88
N GLN A 282 5.51 20.44 35.97
CA GLN A 282 6.27 19.37 35.33
C GLN A 282 6.03 18.08 36.11
N ARG A 283 5.21 17.19 35.56
CA ARG A 283 5.08 15.83 36.09
C ARG A 283 6.37 15.05 35.85
N THR A 284 7.28 15.09 36.82
CA THR A 284 8.39 14.17 36.94
C THR A 284 7.86 12.73 37.07
N PRO A 285 8.32 11.78 36.24
CA PRO A 285 7.98 10.37 36.40
C PRO A 285 8.86 9.76 37.49
N SER A 286 8.37 9.75 38.72
CA SER A 286 9.03 9.16 39.88
C SER A 286 8.10 8.17 40.58
N ASN A 287 8.69 7.04 40.99
CA ASN A 287 8.10 5.91 41.71
C ASN A 287 7.00 5.14 40.97
N LEU A 288 7.42 4.04 40.32
CA LEU A 288 6.70 2.78 40.41
C LEU A 288 7.32 2.01 41.58
N ASP A 289 6.53 1.50 42.52
CA ASP A 289 7.09 0.84 43.70
C ASP A 289 7.80 -0.48 43.36
N VAL A 290 9.08 -0.59 43.76
CA VAL A 290 9.81 -1.85 43.85
C VAL A 290 10.41 -1.90 45.25
N GLN A 291 9.92 -2.85 46.05
CA GLN A 291 10.15 -2.91 47.49
C GLN A 291 11.30 -3.88 47.81
N MET A 292 12.36 -3.38 48.42
CA MET A 292 13.38 -4.16 49.16
C MET A 292 13.83 -3.38 50.41
N PRO A 293 14.33 -4.08 51.46
CA PRO A 293 14.16 -3.61 52.83
C PRO A 293 15.26 -2.66 53.37
N ASN A 294 14.94 -2.08 54.53
CA ASN A 294 15.76 -1.14 55.29
C ASN A 294 17.17 -1.64 55.63
N LEU A 295 18.10 -0.70 55.69
CA LEU A 295 19.11 -0.59 56.76
C LEU A 295 19.29 0.90 57.08
N ALA A 296 19.41 1.24 58.36
CA ALA A 296 19.35 2.62 58.87
C ALA A 296 20.73 3.19 59.23
N MET A 297 20.84 4.51 59.39
CA MET A 297 21.38 5.24 60.56
C MET A 297 21.35 6.78 60.28
N PRO A 298 21.47 7.68 61.28
CA PRO A 298 20.68 8.92 61.26
C PRO A 298 21.44 10.26 61.35
N SER A 299 20.68 11.33 61.06
CA SER A 299 20.73 12.69 61.67
C SER A 299 22.05 13.46 61.84
N GLY A 300 22.15 14.59 61.13
CA GLY A 300 23.01 15.75 61.44
C GLY A 300 22.37 17.03 60.89
N SER A 301 22.52 18.20 61.55
CA SER A 301 21.61 19.35 61.36
C SER A 301 22.27 20.74 61.31
N ARG A 302 21.60 21.71 60.66
CA ARG A 302 21.86 23.19 60.64
C ARG A 302 23.13 23.61 59.87
N SER A 303 23.29 24.82 59.30
CA SER A 303 22.36 25.95 58.97
C SER A 303 22.99 26.90 57.92
N LYS A 304 22.19 27.83 57.34
CA LYS A 304 22.62 28.99 56.49
C LYS A 304 23.01 30.23 57.36
N PRO A 305 23.35 31.47 56.88
CA PRO A 305 23.39 32.05 55.50
C PRO A 305 24.55 33.06 55.14
N ALA A 306 24.40 33.77 54.00
CA ALA A 306 24.88 35.13 53.63
C ALA A 306 26.18 35.35 52.77
N ASP A 307 26.23 36.51 52.08
CA ASP A 307 27.15 36.99 51.01
C ASP A 307 27.83 38.35 51.40
N PRO A 308 28.50 39.20 50.54
CA PRO A 308 29.30 39.04 49.30
C PRO A 308 30.64 39.91 49.17
N ALA A 309 31.51 39.62 48.17
CA ALA A 309 32.48 40.52 47.42
C ALA A 309 33.76 41.11 48.14
N PRO A 310 34.76 41.81 47.49
CA PRO A 310 35.37 41.77 46.10
C PRO A 310 36.94 41.96 45.94
N ILE A 311 37.55 41.47 44.81
CA ILE A 311 38.66 42.07 43.92
C ILE A 311 40.09 42.37 44.51
N PRO A 312 41.28 42.36 43.79
CA PRO A 312 41.66 42.16 42.35
C PRO A 312 42.50 40.84 42.12
N PRO A 313 43.81 40.69 41.66
CA PRO A 313 44.96 41.53 41.17
C PRO A 313 45.57 41.14 39.76
N LEU A 314 46.77 41.65 39.35
CA LEU A 314 47.60 41.38 38.12
C LEU A 314 49.07 41.95 38.33
N PRO A 315 50.07 42.15 37.38
CA PRO A 315 50.29 41.87 35.91
C PRO A 315 51.74 41.40 35.45
N LEU A 316 52.04 41.41 34.11
CA LEU A 316 53.38 41.38 33.40
C LEU A 316 54.14 40.00 33.22
N ARG A 317 55.23 39.79 32.41
CA ARG A 317 56.11 40.63 31.52
C ARG A 317 56.68 39.96 30.19
N LEU A 318 58.01 40.02 29.92
CA LEU A 318 58.85 39.73 28.70
C LEU A 318 59.48 38.29 28.69
N ALA A 319 60.20 37.71 27.68
CA ALA A 319 60.54 38.01 26.25
C ALA A 319 61.27 36.82 25.53
N VAL A 320 61.26 36.80 24.16
CA VAL A 320 62.30 36.26 23.21
C VAL A 320 62.61 34.72 23.27
N GLU A 321 62.93 33.93 22.22
CA GLU A 321 63.51 34.17 20.87
C GLU A 321 62.93 33.27 19.74
N GLN A 322 63.45 33.40 18.51
CA GLN A 322 63.32 32.47 17.37
C GLN A 322 64.53 31.47 17.38
N ALA A 323 64.85 30.56 16.45
CA ALA A 323 64.28 30.01 15.20
C ALA A 323 64.66 28.47 15.19
N ILE A 324 65.20 27.73 14.20
CA ILE A 324 65.41 27.83 12.73
C ILE A 324 65.55 26.38 12.15
N LEU A 325 64.93 26.05 11.00
CA LEU A 325 65.25 24.90 10.10
C LEU A 325 65.24 23.45 10.71
N SER A 326 65.16 22.32 9.97
CA SER A 326 64.81 22.02 8.56
C SER A 326 64.44 20.53 8.40
N ALA A 327 63.57 20.21 7.42
CA ALA A 327 63.53 18.89 6.79
C ALA A 327 64.79 18.72 5.89
N PRO A 328 65.28 17.51 5.49
CA PRO A 328 64.43 16.47 4.86
C PRO A 328 64.91 14.99 4.91
N GLN A 329 64.16 14.09 4.25
CA GLN A 329 64.64 12.82 3.64
C GLN A 329 65.21 11.72 4.60
N SER A 330 65.54 10.50 4.17
CA SER A 330 64.76 9.55 3.33
C SER A 330 65.32 8.11 3.46
N ARG A 331 64.64 7.12 2.85
CA ARG A 331 65.14 5.81 2.37
C ARG A 331 65.39 4.64 3.36
N HIS A 332 65.00 3.47 2.85
CA HIS A 332 65.56 2.11 3.00
C HIS A 332 65.90 1.48 4.38
N SER A 333 64.93 0.69 4.86
CA SER A 333 65.02 -0.79 4.95
C SER A 333 66.41 -1.49 5.09
N LEU A 334 66.60 -2.28 6.15
CA LEU A 334 66.68 -3.77 6.09
C LEU A 334 66.77 -4.48 7.46
N LYS A 335 66.23 -5.71 7.48
CA LYS A 335 66.25 -6.84 8.43
C LYS A 335 67.22 -6.90 9.64
N SER A 336 66.74 -7.64 10.66
CA SER A 336 67.46 -8.63 11.53
C SER A 336 68.47 -8.15 12.59
N SER A 337 68.74 -8.88 13.70
CA SER A 337 68.01 -9.94 14.46
C SER A 337 68.78 -10.26 15.77
N SER A 338 68.22 -11.11 16.65
CA SER A 338 68.82 -11.73 17.87
C SER A 338 69.04 -10.77 19.06
N ARG A 339 69.19 -11.21 20.33
CA ARG A 339 69.47 -12.54 20.93
C ARG A 339 68.49 -12.80 22.12
N LYS A 340 68.35 -13.99 22.73
CA LYS A 340 69.09 -15.27 22.56
C LYS A 340 68.16 -16.52 22.49
N THR A 341 67.95 -17.24 23.61
CA THR A 341 67.43 -18.62 23.75
C THR A 341 66.75 -18.79 25.15
N GLN A 342 66.42 -19.93 25.80
CA GLN A 342 66.94 -21.32 25.78
C GLN A 342 65.87 -22.39 26.27
N PRO A 343 66.09 -23.48 27.06
CA PRO A 343 65.42 -24.78 26.78
C PRO A 343 64.69 -25.40 28.02
N PRO A 344 64.33 -26.72 28.10
CA PRO A 344 64.42 -27.88 27.16
C PRO A 344 63.03 -28.57 26.92
N SER A 345 62.83 -29.72 26.25
CA SER A 345 63.55 -30.67 25.34
C SER A 345 62.45 -31.33 24.43
N VAL A 346 62.48 -32.47 23.73
CA VAL A 346 63.35 -33.67 23.49
C VAL A 346 63.21 -34.05 21.99
N LYS A 347 63.90 -35.09 21.48
CA LYS A 347 63.71 -35.70 20.14
C LYS A 347 63.89 -37.23 20.18
N PRO A 348 63.34 -38.02 19.21
CA PRO A 348 64.16 -38.45 18.04
C PRO A 348 63.39 -38.48 16.69
N GLN A 349 63.85 -39.28 15.70
CA GLN A 349 63.45 -39.30 14.27
C GLN A 349 63.06 -40.74 13.77
N PRO A 350 62.59 -40.95 12.51
CA PRO A 350 61.89 -42.18 12.03
C PRO A 350 62.83 -43.26 11.42
N PRO A 351 62.38 -44.52 11.13
CA PRO A 351 61.73 -44.91 9.85
C PRO A 351 60.65 -46.04 9.96
N ILE A 352 60.39 -46.85 8.91
CA ILE A 352 59.12 -47.61 8.67
C ILE A 352 59.34 -49.06 8.16
N PRO A 353 58.69 -50.13 8.73
CA PRO A 353 58.74 -51.49 8.15
C PRO A 353 57.44 -52.37 8.19
N ALA A 354 56.80 -52.57 7.03
CA ALA A 354 56.23 -53.84 6.48
C ALA A 354 55.10 -54.70 7.16
N ALA A 355 54.63 -55.70 6.37
CA ALA A 355 53.93 -56.97 6.68
C ALA A 355 52.38 -57.03 6.87
N GLN A 356 51.64 -58.11 6.50
CA GLN A 356 51.70 -59.03 5.32
C GLN A 356 50.50 -60.04 5.30
N ARG A 357 49.98 -60.42 4.10
CA ARG A 357 49.26 -61.70 3.76
C ARG A 357 47.92 -61.97 4.51
N GLN A 358 47.04 -62.93 4.20
CA GLN A 358 46.58 -63.73 3.02
C GLN A 358 45.09 -64.13 3.31
N ASN A 359 44.27 -64.92 2.57
CA ASN A 359 44.42 -65.86 1.45
C ASN A 359 43.11 -65.93 0.58
N LYS A 360 42.81 -67.09 -0.06
CA LYS A 360 41.51 -67.48 -0.66
C LYS A 360 41.14 -68.93 -0.27
N PRO A 361 39.85 -69.28 -0.30
CA PRO A 361 39.26 -70.35 -1.18
C PRO A 361 37.89 -69.87 -1.78
N SER A 362 37.00 -70.63 -2.47
CA SER A 362 37.01 -71.78 -3.41
C SER A 362 35.61 -71.92 -4.11
N GLY A 363 35.47 -72.72 -5.18
CA GLY A 363 34.18 -73.08 -5.84
C GLY A 363 33.85 -72.26 -7.11
N LEU A 364 33.95 -72.78 -8.35
CA LEU A 364 33.15 -73.79 -9.08
C LEU A 364 31.67 -73.38 -9.34
N GLY A 365 31.17 -73.37 -10.59
CA GLY A 365 31.85 -73.55 -11.89
C GLY A 365 30.89 -73.62 -13.11
N ILE A 366 31.48 -73.70 -14.33
CA ILE A 366 30.85 -74.00 -15.66
C ILE A 366 29.90 -72.90 -16.20
N SER A 367 30.08 -72.24 -17.36
CA SER A 367 31.16 -72.07 -18.38
C SER A 367 30.79 -70.83 -19.27
N THR A 368 31.31 -70.44 -20.47
CA THR A 368 32.26 -70.95 -21.49
C THR A 368 32.79 -69.77 -22.37
N ASP A 369 33.81 -70.02 -23.22
CA ASP A 369 34.15 -69.51 -24.58
C ASP A 369 33.52 -68.21 -25.21
N LYS A 370 34.23 -67.38 -26.01
CA LYS A 370 35.65 -67.42 -26.49
C LYS A 370 36.18 -66.06 -27.05
N GLN A 371 37.48 -65.81 -26.86
CA GLN A 371 38.49 -65.12 -27.73
C GLN A 371 38.35 -63.66 -28.29
N SER A 372 39.41 -62.87 -28.02
CA SER A 372 40.24 -62.04 -28.96
C SER A 372 39.80 -60.61 -29.40
N SER A 373 40.68 -59.60 -29.62
CA SER A 373 42.01 -59.23 -29.03
C SER A 373 42.50 -57.80 -29.45
N ARG A 374 43.55 -57.28 -28.77
CA ARG A 374 44.64 -56.35 -29.22
C ARG A 374 44.45 -54.83 -29.51
N ASN A 375 45.12 -54.02 -28.66
CA ASN A 375 46.24 -53.07 -28.97
C ASN A 375 46.08 -51.59 -29.49
N VAL A 376 46.67 -50.67 -28.69
CA VAL A 376 47.71 -49.64 -29.06
C VAL A 376 47.34 -48.27 -29.70
N SER A 377 47.31 -47.22 -28.84
CA SER A 377 48.13 -45.97 -28.86
C SER A 377 47.86 -44.73 -29.78
N LEU A 378 48.39 -43.58 -29.31
CA LEU A 378 48.80 -42.31 -29.97
C LEU A 378 47.80 -41.22 -30.49
N LYS A 379 47.93 -40.02 -29.86
CA LYS A 379 48.02 -38.63 -30.39
C LYS A 379 46.90 -37.97 -31.28
N ALA A 380 46.69 -36.68 -30.94
CA ALA A 380 46.49 -35.48 -31.80
C ALA A 380 45.09 -35.03 -32.30
N HIS A 381 44.97 -33.70 -32.41
CA HIS A 381 44.02 -32.93 -33.25
C HIS A 381 44.49 -32.94 -34.73
N PRO A 382 43.65 -32.68 -35.77
CA PRO A 382 42.69 -31.56 -35.84
C PRO A 382 41.37 -31.81 -36.65
N LEU A 383 40.81 -30.72 -37.20
CA LEU A 383 39.66 -30.57 -38.14
C LEU A 383 39.99 -31.06 -39.57
N PRO A 384 39.11 -30.92 -40.61
CA PRO A 384 37.67 -31.24 -40.78
C PRO A 384 37.41 -32.02 -42.13
N LEU A 385 36.16 -31.99 -42.68
CA LEU A 385 35.75 -32.40 -44.08
C LEU A 385 35.69 -33.94 -44.35
N ALA A 386 34.95 -34.50 -45.34
CA ALA A 386 34.01 -34.00 -46.38
C ALA A 386 33.08 -35.13 -46.94
N GLU A 387 32.31 -34.79 -48.01
CA GLU A 387 31.65 -35.67 -49.03
C GLU A 387 30.20 -36.16 -48.78
N LYS A 388 29.36 -36.45 -49.81
CA LYS A 388 29.62 -36.63 -51.28
C LYS A 388 28.49 -36.10 -52.22
N LYS A 389 28.77 -36.11 -53.53
CA LYS A 389 27.94 -35.71 -54.71
C LYS A 389 27.13 -36.93 -55.26
N PRO A 390 26.18 -36.83 -56.24
CA PRO A 390 26.40 -36.32 -57.63
C PRO A 390 25.20 -35.54 -58.29
N ALA A 391 25.46 -34.63 -59.25
CA ALA A 391 25.14 -34.70 -60.72
C ALA A 391 23.71 -34.25 -61.14
N ALA A 392 23.44 -33.58 -62.28
CA ALA A 392 24.27 -33.04 -63.38
C ALA A 392 23.69 -31.70 -63.99
N GLN A 393 24.32 -31.20 -65.07
CA GLN A 393 24.04 -29.98 -65.88
C GLN A 393 22.85 -30.20 -66.88
N PRO A 394 22.36 -29.22 -67.73
CA PRO A 394 23.00 -27.96 -68.22
C PRO A 394 22.06 -26.69 -68.24
N VAL A 395 22.53 -25.43 -68.12
CA VAL A 395 23.07 -24.43 -69.11
C VAL A 395 22.08 -23.36 -69.63
N GLN A 396 22.38 -22.09 -69.29
CA GLN A 396 22.16 -20.80 -70.00
C GLN A 396 20.76 -20.22 -70.32
N ASN A 397 20.82 -18.90 -70.60
CA ASN A 397 19.84 -17.97 -71.18
C ASN A 397 18.62 -17.55 -70.33
N GLY A 398 18.17 -16.29 -70.30
CA GLY A 398 18.75 -15.06 -70.87
C GLY A 398 17.80 -14.35 -71.86
N HIS A 399 17.32 -13.15 -71.49
CA HIS A 399 16.31 -12.35 -72.24
C HIS A 399 14.94 -13.08 -72.39
N GLY A 400 13.83 -12.45 -72.80
CA GLY A 400 13.52 -11.02 -72.85
C GLY A 400 12.29 -10.69 -73.72
N LYS A 401 11.42 -9.78 -73.22
CA LYS A 401 10.36 -9.01 -73.92
C LYS A 401 9.05 -9.70 -74.40
N HIS A 402 7.95 -9.16 -73.87
CA HIS A 402 6.64 -8.83 -74.51
C HIS A 402 5.87 -9.82 -75.42
N ASN A 403 4.62 -10.14 -75.00
CA ASN A 403 3.33 -9.99 -75.74
C ASN A 403 2.22 -10.79 -75.00
N ARG A 404 0.90 -10.50 -75.02
CA ARG A 404 0.00 -9.40 -75.47
C ARG A 404 -1.05 -9.23 -74.34
N SER A 405 -1.53 -8.06 -73.95
CA SER A 405 -2.48 -7.16 -74.65
C SER A 405 -3.89 -7.73 -74.94
N ALA A 406 -4.71 -7.87 -73.89
CA ALA A 406 -6.19 -7.87 -73.87
C ALA A 406 -6.63 -7.44 -72.45
N LYS A 407 -7.54 -6.48 -72.19
CA LYS A 407 -8.98 -6.35 -72.54
C LYS A 407 -9.90 -7.38 -71.86
N ASP A 408 -10.45 -6.99 -70.70
CA ASP A 408 -11.83 -7.26 -70.19
C ASP A 408 -12.34 -8.73 -70.12
N PRO A 409 -13.57 -9.03 -69.60
CA PRO A 409 -14.55 -8.21 -68.87
C PRO A 409 -14.95 -8.75 -67.48
N GLN A 410 -15.91 -8.03 -66.86
CA GLN A 410 -16.98 -8.39 -65.90
C GLN A 410 -17.13 -9.84 -65.35
N PRO A 411 -17.80 -9.95 -64.19
CA PRO A 411 -19.18 -10.45 -64.27
C PRO A 411 -20.23 -9.49 -63.68
N LEU A 412 -21.44 -9.49 -64.27
CA LEU A 412 -22.61 -8.73 -63.83
C LEU A 412 -23.82 -9.64 -63.57
N ARG A 413 -24.54 -9.44 -62.46
CA ARG A 413 -25.99 -9.65 -62.44
C ARG A 413 -26.73 -8.85 -61.33
N GLN A 414 -27.45 -7.81 -61.77
CA GLN A 414 -28.84 -7.42 -61.43
C GLN A 414 -29.26 -7.46 -59.94
N LYS A 415 -29.83 -6.43 -59.29
CA LYS A 415 -30.75 -5.32 -59.68
C LYS A 415 -30.61 -4.13 -58.68
N ALA A 416 -31.17 -2.92 -58.84
CA ALA A 416 -31.47 -2.03 -59.97
C ALA A 416 -32.07 -0.67 -59.45
N ASN A 417 -32.21 0.33 -60.33
CA ASN A 417 -33.19 1.45 -60.31
C ASN A 417 -33.11 2.66 -59.32
N ARG A 418 -32.95 3.85 -59.94
CA ARG A 418 -33.81 5.07 -59.89
C ARG A 418 -33.51 6.27 -58.93
N LEU A 419 -33.31 7.43 -59.59
CA LEU A 419 -33.77 8.81 -59.28
C LEU A 419 -33.11 9.55 -58.07
N ALA A 420 -33.06 10.90 -58.00
CA ALA A 420 -33.02 12.00 -59.01
C ALA A 420 -32.79 13.38 -58.30
N ARG A 421 -32.56 14.46 -59.08
CA ARG A 421 -32.60 15.92 -58.71
C ARG A 421 -31.39 16.42 -57.88
N ARG A 422 -30.61 17.44 -58.34
CA ARG A 422 -30.84 18.91 -58.53
C ARG A 422 -30.56 19.71 -57.24
N ASP A 423 -29.96 20.92 -57.23
CA ASP A 423 -29.61 21.91 -58.28
C ASP A 423 -28.24 22.62 -58.02
N GLN A 424 -27.80 23.50 -58.94
CA GLN A 424 -26.70 24.50 -58.83
C GLN A 424 -27.30 25.95 -58.94
N PRO A 425 -26.62 27.10 -59.28
CA PRO A 425 -25.19 27.42 -59.52
C PRO A 425 -24.65 28.82 -59.06
N GLY A 426 -23.35 29.08 -59.31
CA GLY A 426 -22.72 30.43 -59.48
C GLY A 426 -21.85 30.94 -58.31
N LYS A 427 -20.82 31.80 -58.48
CA LYS A 427 -20.09 32.43 -59.63
C LYS A 427 -18.61 32.65 -59.18
N SER A 428 -17.55 32.36 -59.94
CA SER A 428 -16.83 33.12 -61.00
C SER A 428 -15.85 34.25 -60.55
N ALA A 429 -14.69 34.37 -61.24
CA ALA A 429 -13.69 35.47 -61.27
C ALA A 429 -12.81 35.73 -60.00
N THR A 430 -11.56 36.26 -60.01
CA THR A 430 -10.52 36.59 -61.05
C THR A 430 -9.08 36.69 -60.43
N LYS A 431 -8.04 36.93 -61.26
CA LYS A 431 -6.62 37.28 -60.90
C LYS A 431 -6.30 38.74 -61.41
N PRO A 432 -5.02 39.21 -61.49
CA PRO A 432 -4.00 39.53 -60.45
C PRO A 432 -3.42 40.98 -60.59
N LEU A 433 -2.47 41.42 -59.72
CA LEU A 433 -1.20 42.13 -60.10
C LEU A 433 -0.31 42.46 -58.85
N ALA A 434 0.81 43.17 -59.05
CA ALA A 434 1.77 43.69 -58.05
C ALA A 434 2.21 45.14 -58.43
N ILE A 435 2.92 45.90 -57.55
CA ILE A 435 3.95 46.96 -57.85
C ILE A 435 4.33 47.90 -56.64
N THR A 436 5.65 48.14 -56.45
CA THR A 436 6.43 49.24 -55.76
C THR A 436 6.21 49.75 -54.30
N LYS A 437 7.30 50.35 -53.73
CA LYS A 437 7.35 51.33 -52.60
C LYS A 437 7.19 52.80 -53.11
N PRO A 438 6.96 53.87 -52.31
CA PRO A 438 7.82 54.39 -51.20
C PRO A 438 7.36 54.03 -49.76
N GLU A 439 7.95 54.43 -48.61
CA GLU A 439 9.11 55.27 -48.17
C GLU A 439 8.94 56.83 -47.97
N TYR A 440 9.50 57.37 -46.85
CA TYR A 440 9.64 58.82 -46.43
C TYR A 440 8.33 59.58 -46.00
N THR A 441 8.29 60.81 -45.42
CA THR A 441 9.29 61.92 -45.19
C THR A 441 9.11 62.66 -43.81
N HIS A 442 9.10 64.02 -43.72
CA HIS A 442 9.11 64.88 -42.50
C HIS A 442 7.92 65.87 -42.37
N ILE A 443 7.63 66.34 -41.14
CA ILE A 443 7.54 67.76 -40.71
C ILE A 443 7.63 67.81 -39.16
N ALA A 444 8.07 68.94 -38.58
CA ALA A 444 8.29 69.12 -37.14
C ALA A 444 7.39 70.23 -36.53
N ILE A 445 7.34 70.35 -35.19
CA ILE A 445 7.19 71.59 -34.42
C ILE A 445 7.44 71.31 -32.92
N GLU A 446 8.08 72.27 -32.23
CA GLU A 446 8.43 72.30 -30.79
C GLU A 446 7.37 73.14 -30.01
N PRO A 447 7.31 73.18 -28.65
CA PRO A 447 8.41 73.63 -27.79
C PRO A 447 8.57 72.95 -26.42
N GLU A 448 9.67 73.27 -25.74
CA GLU A 448 9.89 73.06 -24.29
C GLU A 448 9.26 74.20 -23.44
N PRO A 449 9.23 74.15 -22.09
CA PRO A 449 10.40 74.65 -21.33
C PRO A 449 10.71 74.04 -19.93
N ALA A 450 12.01 73.85 -19.68
CA ALA A 450 12.81 74.34 -18.55
C ALA A 450 12.76 73.74 -17.12
N VAL A 451 13.97 73.31 -16.66
CA VAL A 451 14.65 73.71 -15.39
C VAL A 451 14.08 73.18 -14.03
N ALA A 452 14.83 72.69 -13.03
CA ALA A 452 16.29 72.69 -12.74
C ALA A 452 16.81 71.43 -12.00
N GLN A 453 18.11 71.11 -12.16
CA GLN A 453 19.22 71.01 -11.16
C GLN A 453 18.98 70.41 -9.72
N ASP A 454 19.95 69.77 -9.03
CA ASP A 454 21.38 69.52 -9.34
C ASP A 454 22.07 68.37 -8.53
N THR A 455 23.24 67.89 -9.02
CA THR A 455 24.37 67.21 -8.30
C THR A 455 24.19 65.88 -7.50
N ALA A 456 25.22 65.11 -7.10
CA ALA A 456 26.49 64.65 -7.72
C ALA A 456 27.25 63.57 -6.87
N LYS A 457 28.09 62.71 -7.51
CA LYS A 457 29.28 61.92 -7.00
C LYS A 457 29.07 60.87 -5.84
N GLN A 458 29.66 59.66 -5.73
CA GLN A 458 30.96 58.98 -6.11
C GLN A 458 32.22 59.44 -5.30
N PRO A 459 33.39 58.73 -5.14
CA PRO A 459 33.86 57.33 -5.43
C PRO A 459 34.46 56.59 -4.15
N ALA A 460 35.51 55.72 -4.00
CA ALA A 460 36.53 54.93 -4.79
C ALA A 460 37.24 53.76 -3.98
N THR A 461 37.58 52.61 -4.63
CA THR A 461 38.72 51.60 -4.47
C THR A 461 39.37 51.09 -3.12
N SER A 462 39.76 49.79 -2.97
CA SER A 462 40.72 49.17 -1.97
C SER A 462 40.51 47.73 -1.31
N SER A 463 41.02 46.57 -1.82
CA SER A 463 41.37 45.23 -1.17
C SER A 463 40.78 43.89 -1.76
N ILE A 464 41.51 42.76 -2.02
CA ILE A 464 41.20 41.60 -2.95
C ILE A 464 41.12 40.13 -2.34
N SER A 465 40.39 39.20 -3.01
CA SER A 465 40.34 37.68 -2.96
C SER A 465 40.53 36.88 -1.65
N ASP A 466 39.56 36.07 -1.16
CA ASP A 466 39.43 34.58 -1.35
C ASP A 466 38.25 33.96 -0.54
N ARG A 467 37.68 32.74 -0.71
CA ARG A 467 37.61 31.67 -1.76
C ARG A 467 36.45 30.66 -1.42
N ILE A 468 36.12 29.75 -2.36
CA ILE A 468 35.40 28.43 -2.23
C ILE A 468 33.86 28.42 -1.93
N LYS A 469 33.20 27.46 -2.62
CA LYS A 469 31.80 26.91 -2.65
C LYS A 469 31.06 26.79 -1.29
N ASP A 470 29.72 26.77 -1.18
CA ASP A 470 28.68 25.96 -1.86
C ASP A 470 27.24 26.55 -1.73
N THR A 471 26.23 26.10 -2.50
CA THR A 471 24.82 26.60 -2.42
C THR A 471 23.76 25.68 -3.07
N VAL A 472 22.65 25.33 -2.38
CA VAL A 472 21.36 24.91 -3.01
C VAL A 472 20.12 25.25 -2.13
N SER A 473 18.94 25.34 -2.77
CA SER A 473 17.58 25.07 -2.25
C SER A 473 16.76 26.13 -1.49
N ARG A 474 15.81 26.80 -2.20
CA ARG A 474 14.41 27.03 -1.71
C ARG A 474 13.41 27.48 -2.79
N ALA A 475 12.52 26.57 -3.21
CA ALA A 475 11.27 26.78 -3.96
C ALA A 475 10.48 25.44 -3.95
N SER A 476 9.15 25.32 -3.83
CA SER A 476 8.03 26.25 -3.67
C SER A 476 6.88 25.53 -2.94
N LEU A 477 5.93 26.23 -2.30
CA LEU A 477 4.56 25.72 -2.11
C LEU A 477 3.58 26.84 -1.70
N SER A 478 2.53 27.04 -2.50
CA SER A 478 1.40 27.92 -2.18
C SER A 478 0.22 27.72 -3.15
N TYR A 479 -0.78 26.90 -2.79
CA TYR A 479 -2.19 27.10 -3.17
C TYR A 479 -3.10 26.06 -2.49
N LEU A 480 -4.20 26.52 -1.89
CA LEU A 480 -5.48 25.79 -1.72
C LEU A 480 -6.46 26.66 -0.90
N ASP A 481 -7.40 27.31 -1.58
CA ASP A 481 -8.84 27.26 -1.28
C ASP A 481 -9.61 28.19 -2.25
N SER A 482 -10.71 27.69 -2.83
CA SER A 482 -11.86 28.49 -3.27
C SER A 482 -12.94 27.58 -3.89
N ARG A 483 -14.11 27.41 -3.25
CA ARG A 483 -15.44 27.66 -3.84
C ARG A 483 -16.63 27.31 -2.92
N SER A 484 -17.75 27.98 -3.21
CA SER A 484 -19.13 27.70 -2.79
C SER A 484 -19.57 28.11 -1.38
N LYS A 485 -20.33 29.22 -1.33
CA LYS A 485 -21.39 29.48 -0.35
C LYS A 485 -22.74 29.39 -1.07
N LYS A 486 -23.79 28.90 -0.38
CA LYS A 486 -25.19 29.28 -0.65
C LYS A 486 -25.95 29.40 0.68
N HIS A 487 -26.95 30.27 0.71
CA HIS A 487 -27.77 30.57 1.88
C HIS A 487 -28.92 29.56 2.03
N ILE A 488 -29.20 29.16 3.28
CA ILE A 488 -30.52 29.29 3.93
C ILE A 488 -30.23 29.72 5.39
N GLY A 489 -31.12 30.47 6.03
CA GLY A 489 -31.12 30.71 7.48
C GLY A 489 -32.55 30.91 7.98
N VAL A 490 -32.78 30.98 9.31
CA VAL A 490 -33.97 31.62 9.92
C VAL A 490 -33.84 31.68 11.47
N THR A 491 -33.87 32.91 11.99
CA THR A 491 -34.36 33.43 13.30
C THR A 491 -34.05 32.82 14.69
N LYS A 492 -33.85 33.78 15.62
CA LYS A 492 -34.33 33.87 17.04
C LYS A 492 -33.54 33.19 18.19
N LYS A 493 -33.39 34.03 19.23
CA LYS A 493 -33.01 33.82 20.64
C LYS A 493 -34.26 34.15 21.51
N PRO A 494 -34.24 34.04 22.85
CA PRO A 494 -33.52 33.10 23.73
C PRO A 494 -34.44 32.43 24.78
N THR A 495 -34.01 31.31 25.38
CA THR A 495 -34.51 30.88 26.71
C THR A 495 -33.45 30.06 27.46
N GLN A 496 -33.43 30.16 28.79
CA GLN A 496 -32.71 29.22 29.66
C GLN A 496 -33.56 27.95 29.83
N LEU A 497 -32.96 26.75 29.87
CA LEU A 497 -33.51 25.54 30.52
C LEU A 497 -32.52 24.36 30.48
N THR A 498 -32.18 23.82 31.66
CA THR A 498 -31.66 22.45 31.93
C THR A 498 -30.30 21.98 31.39
N ALA A 499 -29.66 21.09 32.18
CA ALA A 499 -28.37 20.48 31.86
C ALA A 499 -28.51 19.15 31.10
N SER A 500 -28.49 19.18 29.75
CA SER A 500 -28.44 17.94 28.93
C SER A 500 -27.51 17.99 27.69
N ALA A 501 -27.09 19.18 27.23
CA ALA A 501 -26.38 19.36 25.95
C ALA A 501 -24.96 18.73 25.84
N SER A 502 -24.39 18.22 26.95
CA SER A 502 -23.01 17.69 27.04
C SER A 502 -22.68 16.57 26.04
N LYS A 503 -23.68 15.82 25.57
CA LYS A 503 -23.48 14.64 24.68
C LYS A 503 -23.28 14.99 23.20
N HIS A 504 -23.79 16.12 22.68
CA HIS A 504 -23.73 16.41 21.24
C HIS A 504 -22.50 17.21 20.79
N THR A 505 -22.02 18.18 21.57
CA THR A 505 -20.79 18.93 21.23
C THR A 505 -19.56 18.01 21.25
N ARG A 506 -19.49 17.07 22.22
CA ARG A 506 -18.50 15.97 22.25
C ARG A 506 -18.55 15.06 21.02
N ARG A 507 -19.71 14.91 20.35
CA ARG A 507 -19.86 14.17 19.09
C ARG A 507 -19.33 14.94 17.88
N SER A 508 -19.44 16.28 17.86
CA SER A 508 -18.91 17.10 16.76
C SER A 508 -17.39 17.25 16.82
N VAL A 509 -16.83 17.58 17.99
CA VAL A 509 -15.37 17.69 18.18
C VAL A 509 -14.67 16.36 17.85
N ARG A 510 -15.26 15.22 18.27
CA ARG A 510 -14.77 13.87 17.88
C ARG A 510 -14.68 13.66 16.36
N LYS A 511 -15.55 14.29 15.55
CA LYS A 511 -15.51 14.17 14.08
C LYS A 511 -14.35 14.96 13.46
N LEU A 512 -14.07 16.18 13.94
CA LEU A 512 -12.94 16.99 13.43
C LEU A 512 -11.58 16.46 13.90
N THR A 513 -11.48 15.85 15.09
CA THR A 513 -10.27 15.08 15.48
C THR A 513 -10.15 13.72 14.79
N SER A 514 -11.16 13.28 14.02
CA SER A 514 -11.25 11.91 13.52
C SER A 514 -10.23 11.52 12.44
N PRO A 515 -9.76 12.38 11.52
CA PRO A 515 -8.82 11.95 10.48
C PRO A 515 -7.45 11.62 11.07
N TYR A 516 -6.86 12.58 11.79
CA TYR A 516 -5.51 12.45 12.33
C TYR A 516 -5.39 11.32 13.35
N LYS A 517 -6.42 11.15 14.22
CA LYS A 517 -6.42 10.08 15.23
C LYS A 517 -6.73 8.68 14.64
N ARG A 518 -7.33 8.58 13.44
CA ARG A 518 -7.51 7.29 12.73
C ARG A 518 -6.24 6.78 12.04
N PHE A 519 -5.26 7.66 11.77
CA PHE A 519 -4.00 7.25 11.15
C PHE A 519 -2.96 6.76 12.17
N HIS A 520 -3.19 7.03 13.46
CA HIS A 520 -2.21 6.78 14.52
C HIS A 520 -2.10 5.31 14.98
N ASP A 521 -3.15 4.50 14.76
CA ASP A 521 -3.13 3.07 15.05
C ASP A 521 -2.67 2.28 13.80
N SER A 522 -1.58 1.52 13.95
CA SER A 522 -0.88 0.79 12.87
C SER A 522 -1.69 -0.34 12.24
N SER A 523 -2.73 -0.83 12.93
CA SER A 523 -3.78 -1.71 12.41
C SER A 523 -5.11 -1.32 13.06
N TRP A 524 -6.17 -1.13 12.27
CA TRP A 524 -7.51 -0.87 12.81
C TRP A 524 -8.08 -2.10 13.52
N ILE A 525 -7.67 -3.29 13.10
CA ILE A 525 -8.14 -4.57 13.65
C ILE A 525 -7.46 -4.95 14.97
N GLY A 526 -6.23 -4.50 15.22
CA GLY A 526 -5.40 -4.93 16.36
C GLY A 526 -6.10 -4.97 17.73
N PRO A 527 -6.81 -3.91 18.17
CA PRO A 527 -7.52 -3.91 19.44
C PRO A 527 -8.73 -4.87 19.47
N TYR A 528 -9.56 -4.85 18.42
CA TYR A 528 -10.78 -5.67 18.35
C TYR A 528 -10.47 -7.16 18.21
N TRP A 529 -9.45 -7.51 17.42
CA TRP A 529 -8.94 -8.86 17.27
C TRP A 529 -8.43 -9.44 18.60
N ARG A 530 -7.71 -8.62 19.39
CA ARG A 530 -7.27 -9.00 20.74
C ARG A 530 -8.44 -9.34 21.67
N ILE A 531 -9.54 -8.60 21.56
CA ILE A 531 -10.78 -8.83 22.34
C ILE A 531 -11.48 -10.10 21.84
N LEU A 532 -11.73 -10.21 20.53
CA LEU A 532 -12.38 -11.37 19.92
C LEU A 532 -11.64 -12.68 20.22
N ALA A 533 -10.31 -12.68 20.11
CA ALA A 533 -9.48 -13.85 20.43
C ALA A 533 -9.53 -14.24 21.91
N ARG A 534 -9.78 -13.31 22.83
CA ARG A 534 -10.00 -13.60 24.26
C ARG A 534 -11.40 -14.17 24.51
N ILE A 535 -12.43 -13.65 23.85
CA ILE A 535 -13.80 -14.18 23.93
C ILE A 535 -13.84 -15.63 23.42
N LEU A 536 -13.31 -15.89 22.22
CA LEU A 536 -13.29 -17.24 21.61
C LEU A 536 -12.40 -18.27 22.35
N THR A 537 -11.54 -17.82 23.27
CA THR A 537 -10.65 -18.69 24.07
C THR A 537 -10.88 -18.56 25.57
N LEU A 538 -12.02 -17.97 25.99
CA LEU A 538 -12.34 -17.69 27.41
C LEU A 538 -12.32 -18.97 28.27
N TRP A 539 -12.76 -20.08 27.69
CA TRP A 539 -12.79 -21.43 28.27
C TRP A 539 -11.41 -22.03 28.58
N ILE A 540 -10.31 -21.44 28.08
CA ILE A 540 -8.94 -21.78 28.48
C ILE A 540 -8.35 -20.59 29.25
N PRO A 541 -8.37 -20.59 30.60
CA PRO A 541 -7.84 -19.51 31.41
C PRO A 541 -6.29 -19.47 31.39
N ASP A 542 -5.73 -18.32 31.79
CA ASP A 542 -4.29 -18.05 31.65
C ASP A 542 -3.37 -18.96 32.48
N PHE A 543 -3.89 -19.63 33.54
CA PHE A 543 -3.11 -20.59 34.33
C PHE A 543 -2.82 -21.88 33.55
N VAL A 544 -3.78 -22.41 32.79
CA VAL A 544 -3.59 -23.59 31.92
C VAL A 544 -2.50 -23.31 30.89
N LEU A 545 -2.45 -22.08 30.36
CA LEU A 545 -1.42 -21.69 29.39
C LEU A 545 -0.03 -21.53 30.03
N LYS A 546 0.08 -21.18 31.31
CA LYS A 546 1.37 -21.23 32.03
C LYS A 546 1.89 -22.66 32.12
N LEU A 547 1.02 -23.62 32.46
CA LEU A 547 1.36 -25.05 32.56
C LEU A 547 1.97 -25.60 31.25
N PHE A 548 1.41 -25.22 30.10
CA PHE A 548 1.95 -25.55 28.77
C PHE A 548 3.12 -24.63 28.31
N ARG A 549 4.01 -24.25 29.24
CA ARG A 549 5.24 -23.45 29.02
C ARG A 549 5.04 -22.12 28.26
N LYS A 550 3.89 -21.45 28.43
CA LYS A 550 3.62 -20.09 27.87
C LYS A 550 3.70 -19.01 28.95
N GLU A 551 4.88 -18.86 29.54
CA GLU A 551 5.15 -17.95 30.67
C GLU A 551 4.92 -16.46 30.35
N THR A 552 5.28 -16.00 29.14
CA THR A 552 5.17 -14.58 28.79
C THR A 552 3.76 -14.23 28.27
N PRO A 553 3.21 -13.05 28.62
CA PRO A 553 1.87 -12.66 28.18
C PRO A 553 1.76 -12.56 26.65
N GLY A 554 2.85 -12.17 25.97
CA GLY A 554 2.93 -12.19 24.50
C GLY A 554 2.84 -13.59 23.89
N LYS A 555 3.45 -14.62 24.51
CA LYS A 555 3.30 -16.02 24.07
C LYS A 555 1.86 -16.52 24.25
N ARG A 556 1.19 -16.16 25.36
CA ARG A 556 -0.23 -16.51 25.59
C ARG A 556 -1.17 -15.82 24.62
N GLN A 557 -1.06 -14.50 24.46
CA GLN A 557 -1.91 -13.72 23.56
C GLN A 557 -1.75 -14.19 22.10
N ALA A 558 -0.52 -14.47 21.63
CA ALA A 558 -0.31 -15.00 20.29
C ALA A 558 -0.91 -16.41 20.10
N TRP A 559 -0.86 -17.28 21.12
CA TRP A 559 -1.52 -18.58 21.06
C TRP A 559 -3.06 -18.45 21.04
N ARG A 560 -3.65 -17.54 21.84
CA ARG A 560 -5.09 -17.25 21.82
C ARG A 560 -5.54 -16.79 20.44
N GLU A 561 -4.75 -15.93 19.79
CA GLU A 561 -5.02 -15.47 18.43
C GLU A 561 -4.85 -16.57 17.36
N LYS A 562 -3.89 -17.50 17.48
CA LYS A 562 -3.82 -18.67 16.57
C LYS A 562 -5.06 -19.55 16.74
N LEU A 563 -5.44 -19.90 17.98
CA LEU A 563 -6.60 -20.75 18.24
C LEU A 563 -7.90 -20.07 17.76
N ALA A 564 -8.10 -18.77 18.04
CA ALA A 564 -9.25 -18.03 17.56
C ALA A 564 -9.36 -18.02 16.02
N LEU A 565 -8.23 -17.86 15.32
CA LEU A 565 -8.19 -17.94 13.85
C LEU A 565 -8.53 -19.35 13.35
N CYS A 566 -8.02 -20.40 13.98
CA CYS A 566 -8.40 -21.79 13.67
C CYS A 566 -9.90 -22.04 13.92
N MET A 567 -10.45 -21.57 15.05
CA MET A 567 -11.88 -21.70 15.36
C MET A 567 -12.77 -20.97 14.34
N ILE A 568 -12.35 -19.79 13.86
CA ILE A 568 -13.07 -19.04 12.82
C ILE A 568 -13.02 -19.77 11.47
N ILE A 569 -11.86 -20.31 11.07
CA ILE A 569 -11.74 -21.15 9.86
C ILE A 569 -12.68 -22.35 9.97
N VAL A 570 -12.60 -23.12 11.08
CA VAL A 570 -13.45 -24.30 11.30
C VAL A 570 -14.94 -23.94 11.32
N ALA A 571 -15.34 -22.82 11.92
CA ALA A 571 -16.74 -22.38 11.93
C ALA A 571 -17.24 -22.01 10.53
N ILE A 572 -16.47 -21.24 9.74
CA ILE A 572 -16.83 -20.88 8.36
C ILE A 572 -16.86 -22.13 7.47
N THR A 573 -15.89 -23.03 7.64
CA THR A 573 -15.85 -24.35 7.00
C THR A 573 -17.08 -25.19 7.33
N ALA A 574 -17.47 -25.28 8.61
CA ALA A 574 -18.63 -26.05 9.05
C ALA A 574 -19.94 -25.46 8.51
N VAL A 575 -20.08 -24.13 8.46
CA VAL A 575 -21.24 -23.47 7.82
C VAL A 575 -21.28 -23.76 6.32
N ALA A 576 -20.14 -23.68 5.61
CA ALA A 576 -20.08 -23.98 4.18
C ALA A 576 -20.41 -25.46 3.88
N ALA A 577 -19.88 -26.39 4.67
CA ALA A 577 -20.18 -27.82 4.58
C ALA A 577 -21.63 -28.14 4.95
N PHE A 578 -22.19 -27.45 5.95
CA PHE A 578 -23.60 -27.56 6.31
C PHE A 578 -24.51 -27.07 5.18
N VAL A 579 -24.31 -25.87 4.65
CA VAL A 579 -25.09 -25.34 3.52
C VAL A 579 -24.99 -26.26 2.29
N SER A 580 -23.84 -26.90 2.08
CA SER A 580 -23.62 -27.78 0.92
C SER A 580 -24.22 -29.19 1.10
N PHE A 581 -24.19 -29.77 2.30
CA PHE A 581 -24.60 -31.17 2.56
C PHE A 581 -25.45 -31.39 3.82
N GLY A 582 -25.12 -30.72 4.92
CA GLY A 582 -25.89 -30.83 6.16
C GLY A 582 -27.34 -30.35 6.01
N LEU A 583 -27.58 -29.36 5.15
CA LEU A 583 -28.91 -28.84 4.82
C LEU A 583 -29.75 -29.89 4.09
N SER A 584 -29.17 -30.60 3.10
CA SER A 584 -29.80 -31.77 2.48
C SER A 584 -30.07 -32.88 3.49
N LEU A 585 -29.11 -33.23 4.36
CA LEU A 585 -29.31 -34.27 5.37
C LEU A 585 -30.35 -33.91 6.45
N MET A 586 -30.56 -32.62 6.74
CA MET A 586 -31.60 -32.17 7.69
C MET A 586 -32.99 -32.02 7.06
N LEU A 587 -33.08 -31.42 5.88
CA LEU A 587 -34.36 -31.06 5.27
C LEU A 587 -34.87 -32.12 4.29
N CYS A 588 -33.96 -32.82 3.58
CA CYS A 588 -34.33 -33.93 2.72
C CYS A 588 -34.33 -35.24 3.51
N ARG A 589 -35.51 -35.64 3.99
CA ARG A 589 -35.70 -37.01 4.50
C ARG A 589 -35.77 -37.96 3.31
N PRO A 590 -34.85 -38.93 3.16
CA PRO A 590 -35.00 -39.96 2.15
C PRO A 590 -36.18 -40.84 2.52
N VAL A 591 -37.27 -40.72 1.76
CA VAL A 591 -38.29 -41.76 1.68
C VAL A 591 -37.75 -42.80 0.73
N GLU A 592 -37.43 -44.01 1.21
CA GLU A 592 -37.18 -45.14 0.31
C GLU A 592 -38.45 -45.41 -0.48
N PRO A 593 -38.47 -45.17 -1.81
CA PRO A 593 -39.70 -45.21 -2.58
C PRO A 593 -39.99 -46.65 -3.00
N VAL A 594 -41.04 -47.24 -2.42
CA VAL A 594 -41.65 -48.43 -3.01
C VAL A 594 -42.76 -47.94 -3.91
N SER A 595 -42.44 -47.80 -5.20
CA SER A 595 -43.45 -47.46 -6.21
C SER A 595 -44.55 -48.52 -6.18
N ARG A 596 -45.80 -48.09 -6.41
CA ARG A 596 -46.97 -48.96 -6.31
C ARG A 596 -46.87 -50.26 -7.13
N HIS A 597 -46.18 -50.23 -8.26
CA HIS A 597 -45.91 -51.41 -9.11
C HIS A 597 -44.87 -52.37 -8.54
N MET A 598 -43.93 -51.92 -7.70
CA MET A 598 -43.01 -52.81 -6.98
C MET A 598 -43.67 -53.49 -5.78
N LEU A 599 -44.72 -52.89 -5.19
CA LEU A 599 -45.42 -53.49 -4.05
C LEU A 599 -45.99 -54.88 -4.40
N SER A 600 -46.79 -54.96 -5.47
CA SER A 600 -47.35 -56.24 -5.95
C SER A 600 -46.27 -57.19 -6.47
N ASN A 601 -45.24 -56.66 -7.14
CA ASN A 601 -44.33 -57.47 -7.96
C ASN A 601 -43.06 -57.95 -7.22
N HIS A 602 -42.73 -57.38 -6.06
CA HIS A 602 -41.54 -57.75 -5.26
C HIS A 602 -41.83 -58.06 -3.79
N TYR A 603 -43.06 -57.81 -3.31
CA TYR A 603 -43.42 -58.03 -1.90
C TYR A 603 -44.72 -58.85 -1.71
N GLY A 604 -45.13 -59.58 -2.75
CA GLY A 604 -46.33 -60.42 -2.75
C GLY A 604 -46.20 -61.72 -1.94
N ALA A 605 -47.26 -62.52 -1.86
CA ALA A 605 -47.30 -63.76 -1.08
C ALA A 605 -46.16 -64.76 -1.41
N ASN A 606 -45.70 -64.80 -2.66
CA ASN A 606 -44.60 -65.66 -3.13
C ASN A 606 -43.20 -65.02 -3.01
N SER A 607 -43.09 -63.81 -2.45
CA SER A 607 -41.82 -63.09 -2.29
C SER A 607 -41.14 -63.42 -0.96
N THR A 608 -39.80 -63.44 -0.94
CA THR A 608 -39.00 -63.70 0.27
C THR A 608 -39.11 -62.59 1.33
N ARG A 609 -39.61 -61.42 0.93
CA ARG A 609 -40.11 -60.37 1.83
C ARG A 609 -41.58 -60.12 1.53
N ARG A 610 -42.48 -60.44 2.47
CA ARG A 610 -43.91 -60.14 2.38
C ARG A 610 -44.15 -58.79 3.02
N MET A 611 -44.65 -57.82 2.27
CA MET A 611 -44.99 -56.50 2.82
C MET A 611 -46.41 -56.10 2.44
N VAL A 612 -47.09 -55.48 3.39
CA VAL A 612 -48.48 -55.04 3.28
C VAL A 612 -48.53 -53.53 3.50
N ALA A 613 -49.32 -52.82 2.68
CA ALA A 613 -49.54 -51.40 2.86
C ALA A 613 -50.77 -51.13 3.75
N ILE A 614 -50.60 -50.27 4.75
CA ILE A 614 -51.70 -49.73 5.56
C ILE A 614 -51.53 -48.21 5.65
N ARG A 615 -52.48 -47.47 5.07
CA ARG A 615 -52.49 -46.01 4.84
C ARG A 615 -51.19 -45.49 4.22
N GLY A 616 -50.68 -46.26 3.26
CA GLY A 616 -49.43 -46.00 2.54
C GLY A 616 -48.13 -46.28 3.30
N ARG A 617 -48.16 -46.73 4.55
CA ARG A 617 -46.97 -47.28 5.25
C ARG A 617 -46.84 -48.76 4.93
N LEU A 618 -45.59 -49.23 4.74
CA LEU A 618 -45.33 -50.66 4.61
C LEU A 618 -44.99 -51.30 5.96
N TYR A 619 -45.57 -52.48 6.19
CA TYR A 619 -45.32 -53.35 7.33
C TYR A 619 -44.69 -54.63 6.80
N ASP A 620 -43.62 -55.10 7.43
CA ASP A 620 -42.96 -56.35 7.07
C ASP A 620 -43.64 -57.50 7.83
N VAL A 621 -44.26 -58.43 7.11
CA VAL A 621 -45.03 -59.56 7.67
C VAL A 621 -44.38 -60.91 7.33
N SER A 622 -43.08 -60.90 7.04
CA SER A 622 -42.33 -62.09 6.63
C SER A 622 -42.06 -63.14 7.70
N SER A 623 -42.14 -62.79 8.99
CA SER A 623 -41.46 -63.57 10.05
C SER A 623 -42.17 -63.64 11.40
N GLU A 624 -43.49 -63.38 11.47
CA GLU A 624 -44.26 -63.48 12.72
C GLU A 624 -45.37 -64.52 12.57
N TYR A 625 -45.44 -65.47 13.52
CA TYR A 625 -46.35 -66.64 13.51
C TYR A 625 -47.63 -66.40 14.33
N ASP A 626 -47.95 -65.14 14.64
CA ASP A 626 -49.15 -64.73 15.37
C ASP A 626 -50.36 -64.81 14.44
N ALA A 627 -51.45 -65.47 14.84
CA ALA A 627 -52.59 -65.77 13.96
C ALA A 627 -53.20 -64.50 13.33
N ASP A 628 -53.38 -63.44 14.13
CA ASP A 628 -53.87 -62.13 13.68
C ASP A 628 -52.97 -61.48 12.60
N VAL A 629 -51.67 -61.82 12.58
CA VAL A 629 -50.69 -61.28 11.62
C VAL A 629 -50.54 -62.20 10.41
N LEU A 630 -50.73 -63.50 10.61
CA LEU A 630 -50.71 -64.51 9.56
C LEU A 630 -51.83 -64.26 8.53
N GLU A 631 -53.04 -63.94 8.98
CA GLU A 631 -54.18 -63.54 8.14
C GLU A 631 -53.86 -62.29 7.30
N ILE A 632 -53.23 -61.27 7.92
CA ILE A 632 -52.77 -60.06 7.20
C ILE A 632 -51.70 -60.42 6.15
N SER A 633 -50.89 -61.46 6.38
CA SER A 633 -49.82 -61.88 5.47
C SER A 633 -50.29 -62.50 4.15
N GLU A 634 -51.54 -62.95 4.07
CA GLU A 634 -52.15 -63.42 2.81
C GLU A 634 -52.32 -62.29 1.80
N PHE A 635 -52.59 -61.07 2.29
CA PHE A 635 -52.72 -59.85 1.49
C PHE A 635 -51.36 -59.18 1.14
N ALA A 636 -50.26 -59.92 1.26
CA ALA A 636 -48.92 -59.45 0.89
C ALA A 636 -48.89 -58.91 -0.56
N GLY A 637 -48.30 -57.73 -0.72
CA GLY A 637 -48.25 -56.99 -1.99
C GLY A 637 -49.47 -56.11 -2.28
N GLN A 638 -50.44 -55.99 -1.35
CA GLN A 638 -51.64 -55.16 -1.49
C GLN A 638 -51.69 -53.99 -0.49
N ASP A 639 -52.62 -53.07 -0.70
CA ASP A 639 -53.02 -52.04 0.28
C ASP A 639 -54.32 -52.48 0.96
N VAL A 640 -54.24 -52.75 2.26
CA VAL A 640 -55.35 -53.25 3.09
C VAL A 640 -55.93 -52.16 3.98
N SER A 641 -55.71 -50.87 3.68
CA SER A 641 -56.23 -49.74 4.46
C SER A 641 -57.71 -49.87 4.83
N GLY A 642 -58.53 -50.42 3.92
CA GLY A 642 -59.94 -50.69 4.11
C GLY A 642 -60.26 -51.65 5.27
N LEU A 643 -59.39 -52.63 5.58
CA LEU A 643 -59.55 -53.59 6.70
C LEU A 643 -59.26 -53.00 8.09
N PHE A 644 -58.83 -51.74 8.17
CA PHE A 644 -58.41 -51.11 9.43
C PHE A 644 -59.21 -49.86 9.80
N ALA A 645 -59.88 -49.92 10.96
CA ALA A 645 -60.48 -48.75 11.59
C ALA A 645 -59.44 -47.63 11.88
N PRO A 646 -59.82 -46.34 11.81
CA PRO A 646 -58.98 -45.23 12.27
C PRO A 646 -58.41 -45.43 13.69
N PHE A 647 -57.18 -44.98 13.94
CA PHE A 647 -56.60 -45.07 15.29
C PHE A 647 -57.46 -44.30 16.30
N PRO A 648 -57.61 -44.75 17.56
CA PRO A 648 -58.43 -44.03 18.55
C PRO A 648 -58.03 -42.56 18.77
N GLU A 649 -56.74 -42.22 18.65
CA GLU A 649 -56.26 -40.82 18.71
C GLU A 649 -56.53 -40.02 17.44
N GLU A 650 -56.57 -40.66 16.28
CA GLU A 650 -56.87 -40.03 14.99
C GLU A 650 -58.37 -39.84 14.81
N ALA A 651 -59.18 -40.79 15.27
CA ALA A 651 -60.64 -40.70 15.34
C ALA A 651 -61.10 -39.50 16.18
N ARG A 652 -60.41 -39.18 17.28
CA ARG A 652 -60.64 -37.95 18.06
C ARG A 652 -60.47 -36.68 17.23
N ARG A 653 -59.65 -36.68 16.17
CA ARG A 653 -59.51 -35.53 15.24
C ARG A 653 -60.70 -35.39 14.28
N CYS A 654 -61.55 -36.41 14.16
CA CYS A 654 -62.81 -36.38 13.42
C CYS A 654 -64.05 -36.08 14.27
N SER A 655 -63.92 -36.08 15.60
CA SER A 655 -65.03 -35.88 16.57
C SER A 655 -65.82 -34.56 16.43
N ARG A 656 -65.38 -33.65 15.55
CA ARG A 656 -66.01 -32.35 15.31
C ARG A 656 -66.97 -32.32 14.11
N TRP A 657 -67.06 -33.39 13.31
CA TRP A 657 -68.01 -33.46 12.19
C TRP A 657 -69.26 -34.26 12.59
N PRO A 658 -70.46 -33.64 12.63
CA PRO A 658 -71.66 -34.29 13.14
C PRO A 658 -72.36 -35.11 12.05
N SER A 659 -71.91 -36.35 11.84
CA SER A 659 -72.72 -37.37 11.18
C SER A 659 -72.83 -38.60 12.08
N SER A 660 -74.07 -38.96 12.45
CA SER A 660 -74.42 -40.13 13.27
C SER A 660 -74.16 -41.48 12.57
N GLN A 661 -73.47 -41.46 11.43
CA GLN A 661 -73.01 -42.61 10.66
C GLN A 661 -71.47 -42.74 10.64
N LEU A 662 -70.71 -41.87 11.33
CA LEU A 662 -69.27 -42.03 11.51
C LEU A 662 -68.89 -43.13 12.51
N THR A 663 -69.62 -44.26 12.49
CA THR A 663 -69.09 -45.54 12.94
C THR A 663 -67.78 -45.80 12.19
N LEU A 664 -66.72 -46.18 12.90
CA LEU A 664 -65.41 -46.53 12.33
C LEU A 664 -65.48 -47.89 11.61
N ARG A 665 -66.33 -48.00 10.60
CA ARG A 665 -66.44 -49.18 9.74
C ARG A 665 -65.27 -49.24 8.78
N CYS A 666 -64.78 -50.46 8.60
CA CYS A 666 -63.80 -50.82 7.61
C CYS A 666 -64.39 -50.61 6.20
N MET A 667 -63.74 -49.77 5.39
CA MET A 667 -64.29 -49.34 4.11
C MET A 667 -63.94 -50.36 3.03
N GLY A 668 -64.95 -51.07 2.52
CA GLY A 668 -64.87 -51.80 1.26
C GLY A 668 -64.50 -53.28 1.34
N ALA A 669 -64.20 -53.83 2.52
CA ALA A 669 -64.03 -55.28 2.72
C ALA A 669 -64.67 -55.73 4.03
N GLN A 670 -65.61 -56.67 3.94
CA GLN A 670 -66.19 -57.35 5.09
C GLN A 670 -65.32 -58.56 5.43
N HIS A 671 -64.75 -58.56 6.64
CA HIS A 671 -64.40 -59.81 7.32
C HIS A 671 -65.69 -60.44 7.87
N ASP A 672 -65.70 -61.73 8.15
CA ASP A 672 -66.93 -62.43 8.55
C ASP A 672 -67.55 -61.83 9.82
N ASN A 673 -68.87 -61.60 9.77
CA ASN A 673 -69.67 -60.80 10.74
C ASN A 673 -69.47 -59.27 10.71
N GLY A 674 -68.68 -58.72 9.78
CA GLY A 674 -68.61 -57.26 9.53
C GLY A 674 -67.87 -56.45 10.61
N SER A 675 -67.10 -57.12 11.46
CA SER A 675 -66.10 -56.51 12.35
C SER A 675 -64.88 -56.03 11.59
N CYS A 676 -64.17 -55.05 12.15
CA CYS A 676 -62.84 -54.65 11.68
C CYS A 676 -61.75 -55.55 12.28
N LEU A 677 -60.74 -55.88 11.48
CA LEU A 677 -59.49 -56.56 11.88
C LEU A 677 -58.64 -55.73 12.89
N ALA A 678 -59.03 -54.49 13.14
CA ALA A 678 -58.33 -53.50 13.95
C ALA A 678 -58.63 -53.55 15.46
N THR A 679 -58.49 -54.71 16.10
CA THR A 679 -58.42 -54.78 17.57
C THR A 679 -57.16 -54.06 18.09
N ALA A 680 -57.22 -53.55 19.34
CA ALA A 680 -56.11 -52.78 19.92
C ALA A 680 -54.81 -53.60 20.09
N SER A 681 -54.91 -54.93 20.22
CA SER A 681 -53.79 -55.87 20.20
C SER A 681 -53.08 -55.89 18.84
N VAL A 682 -53.82 -56.03 17.74
CA VAL A 682 -53.30 -56.06 16.36
C VAL A 682 -52.53 -54.77 16.06
N TRP A 683 -53.09 -53.62 16.40
CA TRP A 683 -52.39 -52.33 16.21
C TRP A 683 -51.08 -52.23 17.02
N ASN A 684 -51.05 -52.74 18.25
CA ASN A 684 -49.82 -52.75 19.05
C ASN A 684 -48.75 -53.73 18.51
N ARG A 685 -49.17 -54.84 17.90
CA ARG A 685 -48.28 -55.79 17.19
C ARG A 685 -47.73 -55.20 15.90
N LEU A 686 -48.60 -54.70 15.01
CA LEU A 686 -48.22 -54.02 13.76
C LEU A 686 -47.27 -52.83 13.98
N ARG A 687 -47.38 -52.13 15.11
CA ARG A 687 -46.46 -51.04 15.48
C ARG A 687 -44.99 -51.48 15.63
N ARG A 688 -44.73 -52.78 15.85
CA ARG A 688 -43.38 -53.39 15.87
C ARG A 688 -42.88 -53.73 14.45
N LEU A 689 -43.80 -54.14 13.57
CA LEU A 689 -43.54 -54.52 12.18
C LEU A 689 -43.50 -53.34 11.19
N GLN A 690 -43.82 -52.13 11.66
CA GLN A 690 -43.90 -50.94 10.80
C GLN A 690 -42.51 -50.53 10.29
N THR A 691 -42.31 -50.61 8.97
CA THR A 691 -41.07 -50.16 8.35
C THR A 691 -40.98 -48.62 8.26
N THR A 692 -39.84 -48.13 7.78
CA THR A 692 -39.64 -46.72 7.38
C THR A 692 -40.16 -46.41 5.97
N LYS A 693 -40.52 -47.43 5.18
CA LYS A 693 -40.89 -47.33 3.76
C LYS A 693 -42.34 -46.88 3.55
N TRP A 694 -42.56 -46.22 2.42
CA TRP A 694 -43.88 -45.73 2.01
C TRP A 694 -44.18 -46.13 0.57
N VAL A 695 -45.47 -46.30 0.27
CA VAL A 695 -45.97 -46.45 -1.11
C VAL A 695 -45.88 -45.10 -1.83
N THR A 696 -45.20 -45.07 -2.98
CA THR A 696 -45.07 -43.88 -3.82
C THR A 696 -45.89 -43.96 -5.11
N TYR A 697 -46.43 -42.80 -5.49
CA TYR A 697 -47.26 -42.59 -6.68
C TYR A 697 -46.64 -41.49 -7.54
N THR A 698 -46.46 -41.73 -8.84
CA THR A 698 -45.93 -40.70 -9.74
C THR A 698 -47.01 -39.64 -10.02
N TRP A 699 -46.61 -38.44 -10.46
CA TRP A 699 -47.58 -37.44 -10.96
C TRP A 699 -48.39 -37.97 -12.16
N SER A 700 -47.80 -38.84 -12.98
CA SER A 700 -48.49 -39.59 -14.02
C SER A 700 -49.56 -40.55 -13.49
N ASP A 701 -49.49 -41.00 -12.23
CA ASP A 701 -50.55 -41.81 -11.62
C ASP A 701 -51.66 -40.95 -11.03
N ILE A 702 -51.29 -39.81 -10.43
CA ILE A 702 -52.23 -38.86 -9.84
C ILE A 702 -53.11 -38.19 -10.91
N VAL A 703 -52.55 -37.86 -12.09
CA VAL A 703 -53.26 -37.15 -13.16
C VAL A 703 -54.18 -38.07 -14.00
N LYS A 704 -54.04 -39.41 -13.90
CA LYS A 704 -54.93 -40.38 -14.55
C LYS A 704 -56.34 -40.33 -13.95
N ARG A 705 -57.23 -39.54 -14.55
CA ARG A 705 -58.67 -39.49 -14.19
C ARG A 705 -59.42 -40.75 -14.66
N SER A 706 -59.12 -41.89 -14.03
CA SER A 706 -59.94 -43.10 -14.11
C SER A 706 -61.07 -43.04 -13.09
N HIS A 707 -62.22 -43.63 -13.42
CA HIS A 707 -63.31 -43.84 -12.45
C HIS A 707 -62.85 -44.68 -11.24
N SER A 708 -61.87 -45.56 -11.41
CA SER A 708 -61.31 -46.39 -10.35
C SER A 708 -60.29 -45.69 -9.45
N GLU A 709 -59.65 -44.60 -9.90
CA GLU A 709 -58.44 -44.03 -9.26
C GLU A 709 -58.55 -42.50 -9.09
N GLN A 710 -59.52 -42.07 -8.29
CA GLN A 710 -59.71 -40.64 -7.98
C GLN A 710 -58.71 -40.16 -6.91
N LEU A 711 -57.49 -39.84 -7.35
CA LEU A 711 -56.40 -39.40 -6.48
C LEU A 711 -56.24 -37.87 -6.42
N PHE A 712 -55.84 -37.35 -5.27
CA PHE A 712 -55.35 -35.95 -5.13
C PHE A 712 -54.21 -35.87 -4.11
N VAL A 713 -53.43 -34.79 -4.18
CA VAL A 713 -52.29 -34.54 -3.28
C VAL A 713 -52.62 -33.43 -2.30
N TYR A 714 -52.24 -33.60 -1.04
CA TYR A 714 -52.18 -32.51 -0.06
C TYR A 714 -50.99 -32.71 0.88
N ASN A 715 -50.06 -31.74 0.91
CA ASN A 715 -48.87 -31.73 1.77
C ASN A 715 -48.07 -33.05 1.66
N GLU A 716 -47.55 -33.34 0.46
CA GLU A 716 -46.79 -34.54 0.06
C GLU A 716 -47.54 -35.89 0.11
N ASN A 717 -48.65 -35.97 0.84
CA ASN A 717 -49.46 -37.17 0.98
C ASN A 717 -50.45 -37.30 -0.18
N VAL A 718 -50.67 -38.55 -0.62
CA VAL A 718 -51.65 -38.91 -1.66
C VAL A 718 -52.89 -39.50 -1.00
N TYR A 719 -54.05 -39.02 -1.42
CA TYR A 719 -55.36 -39.42 -0.91
C TYR A 719 -56.23 -39.96 -2.04
N SER A 720 -57.05 -40.98 -1.73
CA SER A 720 -57.98 -41.60 -2.65
C SER A 720 -59.43 -41.30 -2.26
N LEU A 721 -60.27 -40.94 -3.23
CA LEU A 721 -61.71 -40.78 -3.04
C LEU A 721 -62.52 -42.04 -3.39
N ARG A 722 -61.88 -43.13 -3.85
CA ARG A 722 -62.55 -44.36 -4.32
C ARG A 722 -63.53 -44.92 -3.27
N GLU A 723 -63.02 -45.24 -2.09
CA GLU A 723 -63.81 -45.79 -0.98
C GLU A 723 -64.78 -44.75 -0.40
N TYR A 724 -64.37 -43.48 -0.36
CA TYR A 724 -65.17 -42.37 0.16
C TYR A 724 -66.48 -42.16 -0.63
N LEU A 725 -66.40 -42.20 -1.96
CA LEU A 725 -67.58 -42.03 -2.82
C LEU A 725 -68.44 -43.29 -2.89
N ALA A 726 -67.87 -44.48 -2.66
CA ALA A 726 -68.65 -45.70 -2.47
C ALA A 726 -69.39 -45.72 -1.12
N GLY A 727 -68.76 -45.19 -0.06
CA GLY A 727 -69.30 -45.15 1.31
C GLY A 727 -70.22 -43.97 1.62
N ASN A 728 -71.17 -43.63 0.72
CA ASN A 728 -72.18 -42.57 0.92
C ASN A 728 -71.64 -41.14 1.23
N ALA A 729 -70.36 -40.84 0.97
CA ALA A 729 -69.80 -39.47 1.02
C ALA A 729 -70.03 -38.72 2.35
N TYR A 730 -69.67 -39.35 3.47
CA TYR A 730 -70.00 -38.97 4.85
C TYR A 730 -69.47 -37.63 5.40
N PHE A 731 -68.65 -36.86 4.68
CA PHE A 731 -68.33 -35.46 5.06
C PHE A 731 -69.39 -34.46 4.55
N GLY A 732 -70.37 -34.90 3.77
CA GLY A 732 -71.47 -34.07 3.26
C GLY A 732 -71.21 -33.51 1.86
N THR A 733 -72.26 -32.98 1.22
CA THR A 733 -72.29 -32.65 -0.21
C THR A 733 -71.36 -31.49 -0.59
N SER A 734 -71.25 -30.45 0.24
CA SER A 734 -70.32 -29.31 0.04
C SER A 734 -68.86 -29.78 -0.02
N ALA A 735 -68.39 -30.39 1.06
CA ALA A 735 -67.05 -30.95 1.18
C ALA A 735 -66.75 -31.96 0.06
N THR A 736 -67.69 -32.86 -0.25
CA THR A 736 -67.55 -33.85 -1.33
C THR A 736 -67.35 -33.20 -2.69
N ARG A 737 -68.15 -32.18 -3.04
CA ARG A 737 -68.02 -31.45 -4.30
C ARG A 737 -66.71 -30.68 -4.38
N GLN A 738 -66.27 -30.08 -3.27
CA GLN A 738 -64.95 -29.45 -3.19
C GLN A 738 -63.82 -30.48 -3.39
N MET A 739 -63.89 -31.64 -2.72
CA MET A 739 -62.91 -32.72 -2.82
C MET A 739 -62.82 -33.34 -4.23
N GLN A 740 -63.96 -33.54 -4.90
CA GLN A 740 -63.98 -34.02 -6.29
C GLN A 740 -63.29 -33.05 -7.27
N MET A 741 -63.36 -31.73 -7.03
CA MET A 741 -62.63 -30.74 -7.85
C MET A 741 -61.10 -30.79 -7.65
N LEU A 742 -60.60 -31.45 -6.60
CA LEU A 742 -59.16 -31.61 -6.34
C LEU A 742 -58.54 -32.79 -7.12
N VAL A 743 -59.35 -33.69 -7.69
CA VAL A 743 -58.86 -34.94 -8.32
C VAL A 743 -57.96 -34.64 -9.52
N GLY A 744 -56.74 -35.17 -9.47
CA GLY A 744 -55.66 -34.90 -10.43
C GLY A 744 -54.85 -33.63 -10.17
N THR A 745 -54.93 -33.02 -8.98
CA THR A 745 -54.23 -31.76 -8.67
C THR A 745 -53.51 -31.78 -7.32
N ASP A 746 -52.59 -30.82 -7.11
CA ASP A 746 -52.09 -30.46 -5.78
C ASP A 746 -53.10 -29.54 -5.08
N ALA A 747 -53.83 -30.11 -4.12
CA ALA A 747 -54.82 -29.41 -3.33
C ALA A 747 -54.22 -28.47 -2.27
N THR A 748 -52.91 -28.48 -2.04
CA THR A 748 -52.28 -27.76 -0.93
C THR A 748 -52.67 -26.27 -0.88
N LEU A 749 -52.74 -25.60 -2.04
CA LEU A 749 -53.19 -24.20 -2.12
C LEU A 749 -54.72 -24.03 -2.01
N ALA A 750 -55.51 -24.98 -2.50
CA ALA A 750 -56.97 -24.93 -2.42
C ALA A 750 -57.47 -25.13 -0.98
N VAL A 751 -56.88 -26.12 -0.29
CA VAL A 751 -57.11 -26.39 1.14
C VAL A 751 -56.60 -25.22 1.98
N ALA A 752 -55.45 -24.61 1.66
CA ALA A 752 -54.98 -23.40 2.35
C ALA A 752 -55.96 -22.21 2.25
N ARG A 753 -56.91 -22.21 1.30
CA ARG A 753 -57.94 -21.16 1.14
C ARG A 753 -59.29 -21.51 1.77
N SER A 754 -59.66 -22.80 1.86
CA SER A 754 -60.96 -23.22 2.42
C SER A 754 -60.85 -23.65 3.89
N ARG A 755 -61.47 -22.89 4.80
CA ARG A 755 -61.57 -23.25 6.24
C ARG A 755 -62.35 -24.55 6.49
N GLU A 756 -63.21 -24.95 5.57
CA GLU A 756 -63.95 -26.22 5.60
C GLU A 756 -62.98 -27.38 5.36
N LEU A 757 -62.23 -27.34 4.25
CA LEU A 757 -61.23 -28.35 3.93
C LEU A 757 -60.12 -28.45 4.99
N GLN A 758 -59.67 -27.32 5.57
CA GLN A 758 -58.67 -27.33 6.64
C GLN A 758 -59.06 -28.16 7.87
N GLN A 759 -60.35 -28.21 8.21
CA GLN A 759 -60.85 -29.01 9.32
C GLN A 759 -60.87 -30.51 8.96
N LEU A 760 -61.18 -30.83 7.69
CA LEU A 760 -61.25 -32.21 7.20
C LEU A 760 -59.89 -32.88 6.98
N VAL A 761 -58.79 -32.12 6.85
CA VAL A 761 -57.40 -32.63 6.77
C VAL A 761 -57.08 -33.63 7.89
N GLY A 762 -57.63 -33.42 9.11
CA GLY A 762 -57.47 -34.36 10.22
C GLY A 762 -57.99 -35.76 9.91
N CYS A 763 -59.15 -35.85 9.25
CA CYS A 763 -59.79 -37.11 8.85
C CYS A 763 -59.20 -37.70 7.58
N TRP A 764 -58.82 -36.88 6.60
CA TRP A 764 -58.20 -37.38 5.37
C TRP A 764 -56.92 -38.18 5.65
N ASN A 765 -56.11 -37.75 6.63
CA ASN A 765 -54.94 -38.49 7.09
C ASN A 765 -55.28 -39.83 7.78
N ALA A 766 -56.47 -39.93 8.39
CA ALA A 766 -56.93 -41.10 9.15
C ALA A 766 -57.74 -42.11 8.33
N GLN A 767 -58.34 -41.69 7.20
CA GLN A 767 -59.30 -42.50 6.42
C GLN A 767 -59.01 -42.56 4.91
N LEU A 768 -58.43 -41.52 4.29
CA LEU A 768 -58.34 -41.42 2.82
C LEU A 768 -56.93 -41.56 2.26
N ARG A 769 -55.91 -41.63 3.12
CA ARG A 769 -54.50 -41.57 2.73
C ARG A 769 -54.01 -42.94 2.25
N VAL A 770 -53.51 -43.00 1.01
CA VAL A 770 -53.00 -44.23 0.38
C VAL A 770 -51.48 -44.21 0.14
N GLY A 771 -50.82 -43.06 0.25
CA GLY A 771 -49.38 -43.00 0.00
C GLY A 771 -48.77 -41.61 0.07
N ARG A 772 -47.71 -41.42 -0.71
CA ARG A 772 -47.01 -40.16 -0.95
C ARG A 772 -46.65 -39.99 -2.42
N VAL A 773 -46.40 -38.75 -2.83
CA VAL A 773 -45.91 -38.44 -4.18
C VAL A 773 -44.49 -38.97 -4.34
N GLU A 774 -44.20 -39.56 -5.49
CA GLU A 774 -42.85 -39.94 -5.89
C GLU A 774 -42.05 -38.69 -6.26
N GLY A 775 -41.28 -38.19 -5.30
CA GLY A 775 -40.45 -37.01 -5.43
C GLY A 775 -39.75 -36.67 -4.11
N GLY A 776 -38.73 -35.83 -4.19
CA GLY A 776 -38.12 -35.27 -2.98
C GLY A 776 -39.11 -34.38 -2.23
N THR A 777 -39.10 -34.47 -0.90
CA THR A 777 -39.87 -33.57 0.00
C THR A 777 -39.65 -32.09 -0.35
N VAL A 778 -40.53 -31.19 0.10
CA VAL A 778 -40.34 -29.73 -0.05
C VAL A 778 -38.97 -29.29 0.52
N GLY A 779 -38.49 -29.96 1.57
CA GLY A 779 -37.13 -29.80 2.10
C GLY A 779 -36.04 -30.23 1.12
N CYS A 780 -36.20 -31.38 0.44
CA CYS A 780 -35.31 -31.78 -0.66
C CYS A 780 -35.28 -30.73 -1.77
N VAL A 781 -36.44 -30.30 -2.28
CA VAL A 781 -36.56 -29.31 -3.37
C VAL A 781 -35.89 -27.99 -2.99
N LEU A 782 -36.10 -27.51 -1.74
CA LEU A 782 -35.42 -26.34 -1.22
C LEU A 782 -33.89 -26.52 -1.20
N THR A 783 -33.40 -27.68 -0.73
CA THR A 783 -31.95 -27.95 -0.66
C THR A 783 -31.30 -28.03 -2.03
N SER A 784 -31.91 -28.72 -2.99
CA SER A 784 -31.44 -28.76 -4.37
C SER A 784 -31.48 -27.36 -5.00
N GLY A 785 -32.52 -26.56 -4.73
CA GLY A 785 -32.59 -25.16 -5.17
C GLY A 785 -31.44 -24.31 -4.61
N VAL A 786 -31.12 -24.43 -3.32
CA VAL A 786 -29.98 -23.74 -2.69
C VAL A 786 -28.63 -24.22 -3.24
N GLN A 787 -28.44 -25.54 -3.38
CA GLN A 787 -27.23 -26.14 -3.94
C GLN A 787 -27.01 -25.68 -5.40
N ILE A 788 -28.06 -25.69 -6.23
CA ILE A 788 -28.02 -25.19 -7.61
C ILE A 788 -27.74 -23.68 -7.62
N ALA A 789 -28.38 -22.87 -6.78
CA ALA A 789 -28.14 -21.43 -6.72
C ALA A 789 -26.68 -21.09 -6.34
N VAL A 790 -26.14 -21.72 -5.29
CA VAL A 790 -24.73 -21.56 -4.89
C VAL A 790 -23.78 -22.03 -6.01
N THR A 791 -24.10 -23.16 -6.63
CA THR A 791 -23.34 -23.72 -7.77
C THR A 791 -23.31 -22.78 -8.97
N VAL A 792 -24.47 -22.21 -9.34
CA VAL A 792 -24.59 -21.25 -10.44
C VAL A 792 -23.81 -19.97 -10.09
N ILE A 793 -23.96 -19.43 -8.88
CA ILE A 793 -23.20 -18.24 -8.43
C ILE A 793 -21.68 -18.47 -8.53
N LEU A 794 -21.18 -19.63 -8.09
CA LEU A 794 -19.76 -19.96 -8.18
C LEU A 794 -19.28 -20.12 -9.63
N ASN A 795 -20.02 -20.85 -10.47
CA ASN A 795 -19.65 -21.05 -11.88
C ASN A 795 -19.77 -19.75 -12.69
N THR A 796 -20.80 -18.94 -12.47
CA THR A 796 -20.95 -17.60 -13.04
C THR A 796 -19.84 -16.66 -12.57
N MET A 797 -19.43 -16.70 -11.29
CA MET A 797 -18.26 -15.94 -10.82
C MET A 797 -16.98 -16.36 -11.54
N ILE A 798 -16.75 -17.68 -11.70
CA ILE A 798 -15.61 -18.20 -12.47
C ILE A 798 -15.68 -17.73 -13.92
N ALA A 799 -16.83 -17.86 -14.58
CA ALA A 799 -17.06 -17.40 -15.96
C ALA A 799 -16.95 -15.87 -16.13
N ILE A 800 -17.26 -15.08 -15.10
CA ILE A 800 -16.99 -13.64 -15.08
C ILE A 800 -15.48 -13.38 -14.95
N LYS A 801 -14.78 -14.01 -13.99
CA LYS A 801 -13.31 -13.92 -13.89
C LYS A 801 -12.63 -14.36 -15.20
N LEU A 802 -13.21 -15.34 -15.91
CA LEU A 802 -12.81 -15.85 -17.23
C LEU A 802 -12.94 -14.80 -18.34
N LEU A 803 -14.17 -14.29 -18.56
CA LEU A 803 -14.48 -13.31 -19.59
C LEU A 803 -13.67 -12.03 -19.37
N CYS A 804 -13.57 -11.60 -18.10
CA CYS A 804 -12.67 -10.54 -17.65
C CYS A 804 -11.22 -10.78 -18.10
N ALA A 805 -10.63 -11.96 -17.83
CA ALA A 805 -9.25 -12.26 -18.21
C ALA A 805 -9.00 -12.23 -19.73
N VAL A 806 -9.95 -12.74 -20.54
CA VAL A 806 -9.87 -12.65 -22.02
C VAL A 806 -9.97 -11.21 -22.49
N LEU A 807 -10.93 -10.44 -21.96
CA LEU A 807 -11.07 -9.01 -22.27
C LEU A 807 -9.83 -8.21 -21.86
N PHE A 808 -9.19 -8.57 -20.74
CA PHE A 808 -7.92 -7.97 -20.35
C PHE A 808 -6.84 -8.22 -21.39
N ASP A 809 -6.54 -9.47 -21.75
CA ASP A 809 -5.40 -9.71 -22.65
C ASP A 809 -5.67 -9.33 -24.12
N TRP A 810 -6.91 -9.48 -24.58
CA TRP A 810 -7.27 -9.13 -25.95
C TRP A 810 -7.44 -7.61 -26.17
N ALA A 811 -8.13 -6.90 -25.27
CA ALA A 811 -8.40 -5.47 -25.42
C ALA A 811 -7.41 -4.59 -24.62
N PHE A 812 -7.34 -4.76 -23.30
CA PHE A 812 -6.56 -3.86 -22.45
C PHE A 812 -5.04 -4.04 -22.60
N SER A 813 -4.55 -5.28 -22.73
CA SER A 813 -3.13 -5.53 -22.96
C SER A 813 -2.69 -5.06 -24.35
N VAL A 814 -3.59 -4.99 -25.35
CA VAL A 814 -3.31 -4.32 -26.63
C VAL A 814 -3.22 -2.80 -26.49
N GLN A 815 -4.04 -2.17 -25.63
CA GLN A 815 -3.85 -0.76 -25.30
C GLN A 815 -2.50 -0.54 -24.58
N LEU A 816 -2.17 -1.33 -23.56
CA LEU A 816 -0.87 -1.32 -22.87
C LEU A 816 0.32 -1.61 -23.82
N ARG A 817 0.15 -2.49 -24.83
CA ARG A 817 1.15 -2.72 -25.90
C ARG A 817 1.47 -1.41 -26.63
N ARG A 818 0.46 -0.60 -26.99
CA ARG A 818 0.65 0.71 -27.64
C ARG A 818 1.40 1.70 -26.71
N ILE A 819 1.15 1.67 -25.40
CA ILE A 819 1.88 2.47 -24.40
C ILE A 819 3.38 2.15 -24.44
N THR A 820 3.74 0.86 -24.38
CA THR A 820 5.15 0.43 -24.29
C THR A 820 6.01 0.74 -25.53
N LYS A 821 5.43 1.21 -26.64
CA LYS A 821 6.17 1.53 -27.88
C LYS A 821 6.84 2.91 -27.89
N TYR A 822 6.59 3.79 -26.90
CA TYR A 822 6.77 5.25 -27.07
C TYR A 822 7.77 5.96 -26.15
N PHE A 823 8.69 5.26 -25.47
CA PHE A 823 9.66 5.94 -24.58
C PHE A 823 10.70 6.83 -25.34
N ARG A 824 10.89 6.64 -26.65
CA ARG A 824 11.82 7.45 -27.48
C ARG A 824 11.38 8.91 -27.72
N GLY A 825 10.19 9.33 -27.28
CA GLY A 825 9.66 10.69 -27.50
C GLY A 825 9.69 11.64 -26.29
N SER A 826 10.05 11.17 -25.10
CA SER A 826 10.00 12.02 -23.89
C SER A 826 11.22 12.94 -23.81
N ARG A 827 11.00 14.26 -23.72
CA ARG A 827 12.07 15.29 -23.62
C ARG A 827 12.91 15.23 -22.33
N ARG A 828 12.61 14.31 -21.40
CA ARG A 828 13.28 14.13 -20.10
C ARG A 828 13.37 12.65 -19.77
N VAL A 829 14.51 12.23 -19.23
CA VAL A 829 14.69 10.94 -18.56
C VAL A 829 14.67 11.19 -17.04
N PRO A 830 13.74 10.61 -16.26
CA PRO A 830 13.72 10.75 -14.81
C PRO A 830 14.82 9.89 -14.16
N HIS A 831 15.29 10.25 -12.96
CA HIS A 831 16.24 9.39 -12.22
C HIS A 831 15.50 8.30 -11.46
N VAL A 832 16.00 7.06 -11.59
CA VAL A 832 15.47 5.86 -10.95
C VAL A 832 16.49 5.35 -9.93
N LEU A 833 16.04 5.10 -8.71
CA LEU A 833 16.83 4.40 -7.69
C LEU A 833 16.41 2.93 -7.69
N ILE A 834 17.37 2.01 -7.86
CA ILE A 834 17.12 0.56 -7.86
C ILE A 834 17.65 0.02 -6.54
N ALA A 835 16.73 -0.29 -5.63
CA ALA A 835 17.02 -0.80 -4.30
C ALA A 835 16.97 -2.32 -4.27
N MET A 836 17.99 -2.94 -3.68
CA MET A 836 18.06 -4.37 -3.39
C MET A 836 18.30 -4.59 -1.90
N THR A 837 17.59 -5.56 -1.31
CA THR A 837 17.77 -5.97 0.09
C THR A 837 18.32 -7.39 0.16
N CYS A 838 19.39 -7.58 0.91
CA CYS A 838 20.22 -8.78 0.95
C CYS A 838 20.39 -9.29 2.39
N TYR A 839 20.43 -10.61 2.61
CA TYR A 839 20.45 -11.23 3.94
C TYR A 839 21.55 -12.29 4.07
N ASN A 840 21.55 -13.30 3.20
CA ASN A 840 22.49 -14.43 3.25
C ASN A 840 22.75 -14.98 1.84
N GLU A 841 22.65 -14.15 0.79
CA GLU A 841 22.82 -14.57 -0.60
C GLU A 841 24.30 -14.70 -0.94
N ASN A 842 24.61 -15.65 -1.83
CA ASN A 842 25.96 -15.91 -2.31
C ASN A 842 26.32 -15.03 -3.52
N GLU A 843 27.60 -15.06 -3.92
CA GLU A 843 28.07 -14.32 -5.10
C GLU A 843 27.24 -14.59 -6.35
N ALA A 844 26.96 -15.86 -6.68
CA ALA A 844 26.26 -16.21 -7.92
C ALA A 844 24.85 -15.57 -8.00
N THR A 845 24.09 -15.60 -6.91
CA THR A 845 22.75 -15.00 -6.81
C THR A 845 22.82 -13.47 -6.90
N LEU A 846 23.67 -12.83 -6.07
CA LEU A 846 23.86 -11.37 -6.07
C LEU A 846 24.30 -10.86 -7.44
N ARG A 847 25.28 -11.52 -8.06
CA ARG A 847 25.82 -11.15 -9.37
C ARG A 847 24.78 -11.26 -10.47
N THR A 848 23.90 -12.27 -10.40
CA THR A 848 22.78 -12.45 -11.34
C THR A 848 21.77 -11.30 -11.26
N ALA A 849 21.39 -10.87 -10.05
CA ALA A 849 20.46 -9.74 -9.87
C ALA A 849 21.11 -8.39 -10.22
N LEU A 850 22.34 -8.14 -9.74
CA LEU A 850 23.10 -6.91 -9.99
C LEU A 850 23.45 -6.73 -11.47
N ASP A 851 23.83 -7.81 -12.17
CA ASP A 851 24.03 -7.77 -13.61
C ASP A 851 22.74 -7.43 -14.36
N ALA A 852 21.63 -8.09 -14.04
CA ALA A 852 20.35 -7.81 -14.68
C ALA A 852 19.92 -6.33 -14.49
N ALA A 853 20.10 -5.77 -13.29
CA ALA A 853 19.83 -4.36 -13.02
C ALA A 853 20.80 -3.41 -13.74
N ALA A 854 22.10 -3.71 -13.74
CA ALA A 854 23.13 -2.90 -14.41
C ALA A 854 22.95 -2.90 -15.95
N GLN A 855 22.63 -4.06 -16.52
CA GLN A 855 22.47 -4.28 -17.97
C GLN A 855 21.11 -3.82 -18.51
N SER A 856 20.20 -3.32 -17.67
CA SER A 856 18.90 -2.78 -18.10
C SER A 856 19.03 -1.70 -19.19
N ASN A 857 18.09 -1.69 -20.15
CA ASN A 857 17.95 -0.72 -21.25
C ASN A 857 17.45 0.65 -20.76
N TYR A 858 18.12 1.18 -19.73
CA TYR A 858 17.86 2.45 -19.10
C TYR A 858 19.19 3.19 -18.89
N SER A 859 19.17 4.52 -19.04
CA SER A 859 20.42 5.31 -19.09
C SER A 859 21.26 5.13 -17.83
N ARG A 860 22.56 4.86 -18.01
CA ARG A 860 23.53 4.63 -16.93
C ARG A 860 23.69 5.85 -16.02
N SER A 861 23.48 7.07 -16.53
CA SER A 861 23.52 8.32 -15.74
C SER A 861 22.24 8.60 -14.94
N HIS A 862 21.14 7.91 -15.25
CA HIS A 862 19.83 8.09 -14.60
C HIS A 862 19.39 6.88 -13.78
N LYS A 863 20.30 5.93 -13.49
CA LYS A 863 20.04 4.80 -12.59
C LYS A 863 21.15 4.66 -11.54
N LEU A 864 20.76 4.59 -10.27
CA LEU A 864 21.64 4.34 -9.13
C LEU A 864 21.26 3.00 -8.51
N LEU A 865 22.23 2.10 -8.33
CA LEU A 865 22.03 0.89 -7.52
C LEU A 865 22.23 1.24 -6.04
N VAL A 866 21.32 0.78 -5.17
CA VAL A 866 21.47 0.86 -3.71
C VAL A 866 21.23 -0.53 -3.12
N VAL A 867 22.25 -1.13 -2.54
CA VAL A 867 22.21 -2.50 -2.01
C VAL A 867 22.32 -2.44 -0.49
N VAL A 868 21.36 -3.00 0.24
CA VAL A 868 21.33 -2.98 1.71
C VAL A 868 21.44 -4.40 2.26
N ALA A 869 22.48 -4.67 3.04
CA ALA A 869 22.81 -5.99 3.59
C ALA A 869 22.56 -6.09 5.10
N ASP A 870 21.96 -7.19 5.55
CA ASP A 870 21.49 -7.46 6.92
C ASP A 870 22.50 -8.25 7.79
N GLY A 871 23.53 -7.56 8.30
CA GLY A 871 24.47 -8.09 9.30
C GLY A 871 25.79 -8.63 8.73
N GLN A 872 26.74 -8.91 9.62
CA GLN A 872 27.88 -9.78 9.36
C GLN A 872 27.73 -11.09 10.14
N SER A 873 28.19 -12.19 9.55
CA SER A 873 28.30 -13.53 10.15
C SER A 873 29.75 -13.82 10.52
N GLY A 874 29.99 -14.43 11.69
CA GLY A 874 31.34 -14.62 12.23
C GLY A 874 32.24 -15.55 11.42
N ASP A 875 31.70 -16.69 10.94
CA ASP A 875 32.51 -17.85 10.53
C ASP A 875 32.42 -18.22 9.02
N MET A 876 31.67 -17.46 8.24
CA MET A 876 31.59 -17.60 6.78
C MET A 876 31.58 -16.22 6.11
N GLU A 877 32.15 -16.13 4.90
CA GLU A 877 32.16 -14.90 4.12
C GLU A 877 30.74 -14.33 3.99
N SER A 878 30.51 -13.17 4.60
CA SER A 878 29.17 -12.62 4.69
C SER A 878 28.75 -12.00 3.36
N THR A 879 27.45 -11.91 3.13
CA THR A 879 26.87 -11.18 2.00
C THR A 879 27.39 -9.73 1.90
N ALA A 880 27.77 -9.11 3.02
CA ALA A 880 28.43 -7.81 3.04
C ALA A 880 29.85 -7.83 2.47
N ASP A 881 30.63 -8.88 2.74
CA ASP A 881 32.01 -9.04 2.26
C ASP A 881 32.05 -9.35 0.76
N VAL A 882 31.12 -10.18 0.29
CA VAL A 882 30.89 -10.41 -1.14
C VAL A 882 30.58 -9.09 -1.86
N LEU A 883 29.68 -8.27 -1.31
CA LEU A 883 29.34 -6.96 -1.89
C LEU A 883 30.51 -5.96 -1.84
N ARG A 884 31.33 -5.97 -0.79
CA ARG A 884 32.57 -5.18 -0.69
C ARG A 884 33.58 -5.57 -1.79
N LYS A 885 33.67 -6.86 -2.16
CA LYS A 885 34.51 -7.33 -3.29
C LYS A 885 33.93 -6.95 -4.67
N MET A 886 32.60 -6.97 -4.82
CA MET A 886 31.93 -6.69 -6.10
C MET A 886 31.92 -5.22 -6.53
N VAL A 887 31.95 -4.28 -5.57
CA VAL A 887 31.82 -2.84 -5.86
C VAL A 887 33.18 -2.15 -5.77
N ARG A 888 33.59 -1.50 -6.87
CA ARG A 888 34.80 -0.66 -6.88
C ARG A 888 34.55 0.58 -6.02
N CYS A 889 34.94 0.49 -4.74
CA CYS A 889 34.85 1.58 -3.77
C CYS A 889 35.56 2.84 -4.29
N THR A 890 34.90 3.98 -4.12
CA THR A 890 35.45 5.33 -4.32
C THR A 890 35.53 6.08 -2.98
N ARG A 891 34.59 5.84 -2.05
CA ARG A 891 34.62 6.35 -0.68
C ARG A 891 33.85 5.41 0.23
N ALA A 892 34.40 5.11 1.40
CA ALA A 892 33.73 4.37 2.47
C ALA A 892 33.48 5.26 3.69
N TYR A 893 32.44 4.92 4.45
CA TYR A 893 32.07 5.53 5.72
C TYR A 893 31.94 4.41 6.75
N ALA A 894 32.60 4.56 7.90
CA ALA A 894 32.52 3.64 9.02
C ALA A 894 31.09 3.57 9.61
N ALA A 895 30.87 2.70 10.60
CA ALA A 895 29.56 2.43 11.17
C ALA A 895 28.88 3.69 11.76
N LEU A 896 27.86 4.20 11.08
CA LEU A 896 27.09 5.40 11.44
C LEU A 896 25.76 5.02 12.11
N PRO A 897 25.37 5.67 13.23
CA PRO A 897 24.16 5.31 13.97
C PRO A 897 22.88 5.80 13.27
N TYR A 898 21.80 5.03 13.41
CA TYR A 898 20.45 5.38 12.99
C TYR A 898 19.38 4.69 13.86
N MET A 899 18.12 5.11 13.73
CA MET A 899 16.98 4.49 14.41
C MET A 899 16.39 3.38 13.53
N ALA A 900 16.49 2.15 14.03
CA ALA A 900 16.04 0.94 13.36
C ALA A 900 14.68 0.44 13.86
N VAL A 901 14.09 -0.51 13.13
CA VAL A 901 12.84 -1.18 13.51
C VAL A 901 13.10 -2.15 14.67
N GLY A 902 12.91 -1.70 15.91
CA GLY A 902 13.05 -2.54 17.11
C GLY A 902 12.43 -1.94 18.36
N GLU A 903 12.21 -2.78 19.38
CA GLU A 903 11.80 -2.35 20.73
C GLU A 903 13.05 -2.26 21.65
N GLY A 904 13.05 -1.31 22.59
CA GLY A 904 14.12 -1.13 23.57
C GLY A 904 15.50 -0.88 22.92
N ALA A 905 16.55 -1.50 23.45
CA ALA A 905 17.92 -1.35 22.95
C ALA A 905 18.08 -1.67 21.45
N ARG A 906 17.23 -2.56 20.90
CA ARG A 906 17.29 -2.95 19.48
C ARG A 906 16.72 -1.89 18.52
N ALA A 907 16.10 -0.83 19.02
CA ALA A 907 15.73 0.35 18.25
C ALA A 907 16.96 1.17 17.78
N PHE A 908 18.10 1.00 18.44
CA PHE A 908 19.37 1.61 18.02
C PHE A 908 20.16 0.61 17.17
N ASN A 909 20.70 1.08 16.05
CA ASN A 909 21.52 0.28 15.14
C ASN A 909 22.58 1.17 14.48
N ALA A 910 23.56 0.58 13.81
CA ALA A 910 24.53 1.31 12.99
C ALA A 910 24.73 0.62 11.64
N ALA A 911 25.06 1.40 10.61
CA ALA A 911 25.34 0.90 9.28
C ALA A 911 26.56 1.60 8.67
N GLU A 912 27.37 0.84 7.95
CA GLU A 912 28.45 1.33 7.10
C GLU A 912 27.91 1.66 5.70
N VAL A 913 28.57 2.60 5.01
CA VAL A 913 28.19 3.00 3.65
C VAL A 913 29.42 2.97 2.74
N THR A 914 29.32 2.31 1.60
CA THR A 914 30.37 2.25 0.57
C THR A 914 29.82 2.81 -0.73
N ALA A 915 30.37 3.95 -1.17
CA ALA A 915 30.03 4.61 -2.42
C ALA A 915 31.04 4.24 -3.51
N GLY A 916 30.57 3.87 -4.70
CA GLY A 916 31.45 3.50 -5.80
C GLY A 916 30.71 3.13 -7.08
N THR A 917 31.29 2.19 -7.84
CA THR A 917 30.71 1.68 -9.08
C THR A 917 30.69 0.16 -9.12
N TYR A 918 29.58 -0.43 -9.54
CA TYR A 918 29.49 -1.85 -9.88
C TYR A 918 29.87 -2.05 -11.36
N ARG A 919 30.66 -3.08 -11.65
CA ARG A 919 30.99 -3.51 -13.02
C ARG A 919 30.34 -4.87 -13.28
N SER A 920 29.43 -4.88 -14.24
CA SER A 920 28.73 -6.09 -14.67
C SER A 920 29.62 -7.01 -15.51
N SER A 921 29.25 -8.30 -15.61
CA SER A 921 29.92 -9.30 -16.47
C SER A 921 30.14 -8.83 -17.91
N ASN A 922 29.18 -8.13 -18.52
CA ASN A 922 29.31 -7.59 -19.88
C ASN A 922 30.10 -6.26 -19.97
N GLY A 923 30.84 -5.89 -18.93
CA GLY A 923 31.61 -4.65 -18.85
C GLY A 923 30.79 -3.39 -18.55
N THR A 924 29.45 -3.46 -18.46
CA THR A 924 28.62 -2.31 -18.09
C THR A 924 28.94 -1.82 -16.67
N VAL A 925 29.41 -0.59 -16.57
CA VAL A 925 29.64 0.11 -15.29
C VAL A 925 28.43 0.97 -14.94
N VAL A 926 27.99 0.91 -13.68
CA VAL A 926 26.90 1.72 -13.11
C VAL A 926 27.27 2.21 -11.71
N PRO A 927 26.77 3.38 -11.28
CA PRO A 927 27.00 3.85 -9.91
C PRO A 927 26.26 2.98 -8.89
N CYS A 928 26.91 2.74 -7.76
CA CYS A 928 26.42 1.84 -6.72
C CYS A 928 26.74 2.39 -5.32
N ILE A 929 25.78 2.27 -4.40
CA ILE A 929 25.95 2.46 -2.96
C ILE A 929 25.64 1.12 -2.28
N VAL A 930 26.56 0.61 -1.47
CA VAL A 930 26.32 -0.52 -0.58
C VAL A 930 26.15 0.01 0.84
N VAL A 931 25.13 -0.47 1.55
CA VAL A 931 24.85 -0.17 2.95
C VAL A 931 24.90 -1.48 3.72
N VAL A 932 25.79 -1.59 4.71
CA VAL A 932 25.94 -2.80 5.52
C VAL A 932 25.45 -2.48 6.92
N LYS A 933 24.36 -3.12 7.38
CA LYS A 933 23.88 -2.98 8.75
C LYS A 933 24.77 -3.83 9.65
N VAL A 934 25.41 -3.22 10.64
CA VAL A 934 26.47 -3.85 11.46
C VAL A 934 26.14 -3.90 12.96
N GLY A 935 25.03 -3.35 13.41
CA GLY A 935 24.64 -3.40 14.83
C GLY A 935 25.36 -2.35 15.68
N THR A 936 24.94 -2.25 16.94
CA THR A 936 25.68 -1.45 17.93
C THR A 936 27.02 -2.13 18.26
N GLN A 937 27.98 -1.39 18.85
CA GLN A 937 29.23 -1.98 19.35
C GLN A 937 28.98 -3.16 20.31
N HIS A 938 27.90 -3.09 21.09
CA HIS A 938 27.51 -4.14 22.04
C HIS A 938 26.93 -5.38 21.35
N GLU A 939 26.13 -5.23 20.28
CA GLU A 939 25.66 -6.36 19.47
C GLU A 939 26.83 -7.05 18.76
N ARG A 940 27.77 -6.29 18.18
CA ARG A 940 28.92 -6.86 17.45
C ARG A 940 29.82 -7.77 18.29
N ALA A 941 29.88 -7.54 19.60
CA ALA A 941 30.68 -8.33 20.53
C ALA A 941 29.94 -9.55 21.11
N ARG A 942 28.65 -9.74 20.80
CA ARG A 942 27.77 -10.70 21.51
C ARG A 942 26.76 -11.46 20.65
N GLU A 943 26.34 -10.93 19.51
CA GLU A 943 25.34 -11.54 18.63
C GLU A 943 25.94 -11.95 17.28
N PRO A 944 25.82 -13.23 16.84
CA PRO A 944 26.40 -13.72 15.59
C PRO A 944 25.71 -13.20 14.31
N LYS A 945 24.72 -12.31 14.45
CA LYS A 945 24.02 -11.58 13.38
C LYS A 945 23.68 -10.14 13.80
N ALA A 946 24.65 -9.46 14.43
CA ALA A 946 24.52 -8.07 14.88
C ALA A 946 23.93 -7.15 13.80
N GLY A 947 23.02 -6.24 14.18
CA GLY A 947 22.41 -5.27 13.27
C GLY A 947 21.36 -5.81 12.30
N ASN A 948 21.11 -7.13 12.25
CA ASN A 948 20.03 -7.71 11.45
C ASN A 948 18.66 -7.27 12.03
N ARG A 949 17.78 -6.80 11.13
CA ARG A 949 16.42 -6.30 11.44
C ARG A 949 15.40 -6.61 10.32
N GLY A 950 15.84 -7.23 9.23
CA GLY A 950 14.98 -7.68 8.13
C GLY A 950 14.61 -6.61 7.10
N LYS A 951 13.81 -7.03 6.12
CA LYS A 951 13.50 -6.27 4.89
C LYS A 951 12.91 -4.89 5.12
N ARG A 952 11.91 -4.78 6.01
CA ARG A 952 11.22 -3.53 6.33
C ARG A 952 12.18 -2.44 6.82
N ASP A 953 13.15 -2.83 7.63
CA ASP A 953 14.20 -1.94 8.14
C ASP A 953 15.16 -1.49 7.04
N SER A 954 15.61 -2.42 6.20
CA SER A 954 16.47 -2.13 5.03
C SER A 954 15.79 -1.23 3.99
N GLN A 955 14.48 -1.38 3.79
CA GLN A 955 13.66 -0.45 3.00
C GLN A 955 13.52 0.91 3.70
N LEU A 956 13.31 0.93 5.01
CA LEU A 956 13.13 2.17 5.79
C LEU A 956 14.36 3.06 5.80
N ILE A 957 15.58 2.52 5.79
CA ILE A 957 16.81 3.33 5.63
C ILE A 957 16.73 4.20 4.36
N ILE A 958 16.29 3.62 3.24
CA ILE A 958 16.15 4.34 1.96
C ILE A 958 14.95 5.31 2.00
N LEU A 959 13.82 4.88 2.56
CA LEU A 959 12.60 5.69 2.63
C LEU A 959 12.73 6.89 3.58
N GLN A 960 13.40 6.73 4.72
CA GLN A 960 13.69 7.81 5.68
C GLN A 960 14.70 8.79 5.07
N TRP A 961 15.81 8.31 4.50
CA TRP A 961 16.77 9.18 3.80
C TRP A 961 16.12 10.06 2.73
N LEU A 962 15.29 9.47 1.86
CA LEU A 962 14.55 10.21 0.83
C LEU A 962 13.50 11.15 1.44
N HIS A 963 12.84 10.75 2.54
CA HIS A 963 11.90 11.60 3.29
C HIS A 963 12.59 12.83 3.87
N SER A 964 13.66 12.65 4.65
CA SER A 964 14.39 13.71 5.34
C SER A 964 14.98 14.72 4.35
N VAL A 965 15.51 14.27 3.21
CA VAL A 965 15.96 15.18 2.14
C VAL A 965 14.79 15.93 1.49
N LEU A 966 13.69 15.25 1.13
CA LEU A 966 12.57 15.89 0.42
C LEU A 966 11.70 16.79 1.32
N MET A 967 11.67 16.56 2.63
CA MET A 967 11.02 17.44 3.61
C MET A 967 11.95 18.58 4.09
N ASN A 968 13.24 18.53 3.76
CA ASN A 968 14.28 19.40 4.33
C ASN A 968 14.30 19.31 5.88
N ASP A 969 14.28 18.07 6.40
CA ASP A 969 14.38 17.77 7.83
C ASP A 969 15.85 17.53 8.25
N ARG A 970 16.10 17.34 9.55
CA ARG A 970 17.43 17.08 10.10
C ARG A 970 17.91 15.66 9.76
N LEU A 971 18.85 15.57 8.82
CA LEU A 971 19.54 14.32 8.50
C LEU A 971 20.26 13.74 9.73
N THR A 972 20.11 12.43 9.94
CA THR A 972 20.97 11.61 10.81
C THR A 972 22.37 11.42 10.18
N PRO A 973 23.37 10.95 10.94
CA PRO A 973 24.72 10.70 10.40
C PRO A 973 24.73 9.73 9.21
N LEU A 974 23.89 8.67 9.25
CA LEU A 974 23.74 7.72 8.16
C LEU A 974 23.14 8.38 6.90
N GLU A 975 22.05 9.14 7.05
CA GLU A 975 21.40 9.83 5.93
C GLU A 975 22.30 10.91 5.30
N ALA A 976 23.14 11.57 6.09
CA ALA A 976 24.14 12.49 5.60
C ALA A 976 25.21 11.79 4.74
N ALA A 977 25.69 10.62 5.16
CA ALA A 977 26.61 9.80 4.37
C ALA A 977 25.97 9.26 3.09
N LEU A 978 24.70 8.82 3.13
CA LEU A 978 23.93 8.41 1.94
C LEU A 978 23.74 9.58 0.97
N CYS A 979 23.45 10.78 1.48
CA CYS A 979 23.36 12.00 0.67
C CYS A 979 24.70 12.31 -0.02
N GLN A 980 25.82 12.30 0.72
CA GLN A 980 27.14 12.54 0.17
C GLN A 980 27.55 11.45 -0.85
N ALA A 981 27.21 10.18 -0.59
CA ALA A 981 27.44 9.05 -1.49
C ALA A 981 26.66 9.18 -2.82
N ALA A 982 25.39 9.57 -2.78
CA ALA A 982 24.57 9.76 -3.99
C ALA A 982 25.08 10.92 -4.85
N LEU A 983 25.42 12.06 -4.21
CA LEU A 983 25.99 13.23 -4.86
C LEU A 983 27.34 12.95 -5.54
N GLN A 984 28.15 12.05 -4.97
CA GLN A 984 29.44 11.65 -5.53
C GLN A 984 29.34 10.61 -6.66
N THR A 985 28.27 9.81 -6.70
CA THR A 985 28.15 8.66 -7.62
C THR A 985 27.21 8.89 -8.80
N CYS A 986 26.12 9.65 -8.63
CA CYS A 986 25.09 9.78 -9.68
C CYS A 986 24.38 11.13 -9.72
N ALA A 987 23.71 11.52 -8.63
CA ALA A 987 22.67 12.55 -8.66
C ALA A 987 22.34 13.08 -7.26
N GLY A 988 21.73 14.27 -7.20
CA GLY A 988 21.15 14.78 -5.95
C GLY A 988 19.98 13.89 -5.48
N PRO A 989 19.80 13.61 -4.17
CA PRO A 989 18.74 12.69 -3.74
C PRO A 989 17.32 13.18 -4.07
N ASP A 990 17.14 14.50 -4.23
CA ASP A 990 15.86 15.09 -4.67
C ASP A 990 15.54 14.82 -6.16
N GLN A 991 16.54 14.43 -6.96
CA GLN A 991 16.39 14.23 -8.40
C GLN A 991 15.76 12.87 -8.74
N PHE A 992 15.83 11.90 -7.82
CA PHE A 992 15.16 10.61 -7.95
C PHE A 992 13.63 10.78 -7.88
N GLU A 993 12.94 10.12 -8.81
CA GLU A 993 11.48 10.23 -8.97
C GLU A 993 10.78 8.89 -8.70
N TYR A 994 11.51 7.80 -8.97
CA TYR A 994 11.03 6.43 -8.87
C TYR A 994 12.00 5.56 -8.06
N LEU A 995 11.44 4.76 -7.17
CA LEU A 995 12.13 3.75 -6.39
C LEU A 995 11.68 2.37 -6.88
N LEU A 996 12.55 1.65 -7.59
CA LEU A 996 12.37 0.26 -7.98
C LEU A 996 12.96 -0.64 -6.89
N MET A 997 12.11 -1.36 -6.16
CA MET A 997 12.54 -2.40 -5.23
C MET A 997 12.64 -3.73 -5.98
N VAL A 998 13.74 -4.44 -5.79
CA VAL A 998 14.04 -5.75 -6.39
C VAL A 998 14.58 -6.68 -5.31
N ASP A 999 14.12 -7.93 -5.27
CA ASP A 999 14.68 -8.94 -4.35
C ASP A 999 16.04 -9.45 -4.88
N ALA A 1000 16.97 -9.78 -3.98
CA ALA A 1000 18.32 -10.21 -4.34
C ALA A 1000 18.38 -11.52 -5.18
N ASP A 1001 17.28 -12.29 -5.19
CA ASP A 1001 17.08 -13.50 -6.00
C ASP A 1001 16.52 -13.22 -7.42
N THR A 1002 16.25 -11.96 -7.76
CA THR A 1002 15.43 -11.56 -8.91
C THR A 1002 16.20 -10.77 -9.97
N ALA A 1003 16.36 -11.38 -11.15
CA ALA A 1003 16.87 -10.74 -12.36
C ALA A 1003 15.75 -9.98 -13.10
N VAL A 1004 15.93 -8.69 -13.35
CA VAL A 1004 15.03 -7.88 -14.20
C VAL A 1004 15.38 -8.04 -15.68
N ASP A 1005 14.39 -8.25 -16.57
CA ASP A 1005 14.67 -8.24 -18.01
C ASP A 1005 15.20 -6.87 -18.44
N PRO A 1006 16.06 -6.75 -19.47
CA PRO A 1006 16.65 -5.47 -19.86
C PRO A 1006 15.62 -4.37 -20.12
N GLU A 1007 14.47 -4.77 -20.66
CA GLU A 1007 13.33 -3.92 -20.99
C GLU A 1007 12.38 -3.63 -19.82
N CYS A 1008 12.63 -4.18 -18.62
CA CYS A 1008 11.74 -4.03 -17.47
C CYS A 1008 11.67 -2.58 -16.99
N VAL A 1009 12.82 -2.02 -16.59
CA VAL A 1009 12.94 -0.64 -16.08
C VAL A 1009 12.31 0.41 -17.02
N PRO A 1010 12.64 0.48 -18.34
CA PRO A 1010 12.04 1.48 -19.23
C PRO A 1010 10.52 1.30 -19.40
N ARG A 1011 9.97 0.08 -19.30
CA ARG A 1011 8.51 -0.15 -19.39
C ARG A 1011 7.78 0.26 -18.13
N LEU A 1012 8.36 0.01 -16.94
CA LEU A 1012 7.84 0.50 -15.66
C LEU A 1012 7.83 2.03 -15.62
N VAL A 1013 8.92 2.69 -16.04
CA VAL A 1013 9.00 4.16 -16.13
C VAL A 1013 8.02 4.72 -17.17
N ALA A 1014 7.92 4.13 -18.36
CA ALA A 1014 7.00 4.62 -19.40
C ALA A 1014 5.52 4.55 -18.97
N ALA A 1015 5.15 3.55 -18.16
CA ALA A 1015 3.82 3.48 -17.56
C ALA A 1015 3.61 4.57 -16.49
N MET A 1016 4.61 4.82 -15.63
CA MET A 1016 4.57 5.91 -14.65
C MET A 1016 4.51 7.31 -15.29
N GLU A 1017 5.30 7.60 -16.33
CA GLU A 1017 5.32 8.93 -16.96
C GLU A 1017 3.99 9.26 -17.65
N ARG A 1018 3.31 8.26 -18.23
CA ARG A 1018 2.01 8.44 -18.89
C ARG A 1018 0.87 8.76 -17.92
N ASP A 1019 0.94 8.30 -16.67
CA ASP A 1019 -0.17 8.38 -15.72
C ASP A 1019 0.32 8.81 -14.33
N HIS A 1020 0.23 10.12 -14.09
CA HIS A 1020 0.57 10.74 -12.80
C HIS A 1020 -0.38 10.36 -11.65
N GLY A 1021 -1.45 9.61 -11.91
CA GLY A 1021 -2.32 9.00 -10.90
C GLY A 1021 -1.74 7.73 -10.29
N ILE A 1022 -0.80 7.05 -10.98
CA ILE A 1022 -0.12 5.86 -10.45
C ILE A 1022 0.85 6.26 -9.33
N MET A 1023 0.74 5.56 -8.19
CA MET A 1023 1.69 5.68 -7.06
C MET A 1023 2.65 4.49 -6.93
N GLY A 1024 2.29 3.34 -7.48
CA GLY A 1024 3.16 2.16 -7.56
C GLY A 1024 2.72 1.22 -8.68
N LEU A 1025 3.64 0.46 -9.27
CA LEU A 1025 3.32 -0.58 -10.24
C LEU A 1025 4.34 -1.72 -10.23
N CYS A 1026 3.97 -2.90 -10.74
CA CYS A 1026 4.82 -4.08 -10.78
C CYS A 1026 4.88 -4.74 -12.16
N GLY A 1027 5.93 -5.53 -12.38
CA GLY A 1027 6.08 -6.38 -13.56
C GLY A 1027 5.47 -7.78 -13.39
N GLU A 1028 5.52 -8.58 -14.46
CA GLU A 1028 5.29 -10.03 -14.40
C GLU A 1028 6.51 -10.72 -13.76
N THR A 1029 6.28 -11.42 -12.65
CA THR A 1029 7.29 -12.28 -12.01
C THR A 1029 7.21 -13.70 -12.57
N ARG A 1030 8.32 -14.21 -13.09
CA ARG A 1030 8.44 -15.58 -13.63
C ARG A 1030 9.45 -16.39 -12.82
N VAL A 1031 9.18 -17.67 -12.62
CA VAL A 1031 10.18 -18.62 -12.09
C VAL A 1031 11.33 -18.78 -13.09
N ALA A 1032 12.58 -18.66 -12.62
CA ALA A 1032 13.79 -18.91 -13.41
C ALA A 1032 14.10 -20.43 -13.49
N ASN A 1033 14.29 -21.04 -12.33
CA ASN A 1033 14.76 -22.41 -12.09
C ASN A 1033 13.65 -23.47 -12.21
N LYS A 1034 12.92 -23.45 -13.33
CA LYS A 1034 11.64 -24.19 -13.54
C LYS A 1034 11.72 -25.71 -13.53
N ARG A 1035 12.92 -26.32 -13.63
CA ARG A 1035 13.08 -27.77 -13.87
C ARG A 1035 13.92 -28.50 -12.82
N ASP A 1036 14.72 -27.74 -12.10
CA ASP A 1036 15.80 -28.11 -11.18
C ASP A 1036 15.38 -29.11 -10.09
N SER A 1037 14.13 -29.07 -9.65
CA SER A 1037 13.56 -30.03 -8.70
C SER A 1037 12.06 -30.19 -8.93
N TRP A 1038 11.46 -31.25 -8.40
CA TRP A 1038 9.98 -31.36 -8.38
C TRP A 1038 9.33 -30.20 -7.62
N VAL A 1039 10.03 -29.69 -6.59
CA VAL A 1039 9.65 -28.55 -5.75
C VAL A 1039 9.57 -27.25 -6.56
N THR A 1040 10.50 -27.00 -7.50
CA THR A 1040 10.40 -25.81 -8.37
C THR A 1040 9.34 -25.97 -9.47
N ARG A 1041 9.08 -27.19 -9.95
CA ARG A 1041 8.06 -27.48 -10.99
C ARG A 1041 6.64 -27.14 -10.51
N ILE A 1042 6.27 -27.48 -9.28
CA ILE A 1042 4.94 -27.16 -8.73
C ILE A 1042 4.70 -25.64 -8.60
N GLN A 1043 5.73 -24.86 -8.30
CA GLN A 1043 5.64 -23.40 -8.14
C GLN A 1043 5.43 -22.65 -9.46
N VAL A 1044 5.74 -23.25 -10.63
CA VAL A 1044 5.68 -22.54 -11.93
C VAL A 1044 4.27 -22.05 -12.26
N TYR A 1045 3.23 -22.84 -11.96
CA TYR A 1045 1.84 -22.48 -12.22
C TYR A 1045 1.24 -21.62 -11.10
N GLU A 1046 1.62 -21.85 -9.84
CA GLU A 1046 1.26 -21.00 -8.70
C GLU A 1046 1.67 -19.54 -8.91
N TYR A 1047 2.92 -19.31 -9.34
CA TYR A 1047 3.42 -17.97 -9.68
C TYR A 1047 2.66 -17.38 -10.88
N TYR A 1048 2.33 -18.17 -11.89
CA TYR A 1048 1.54 -17.69 -13.04
C TYR A 1048 0.13 -17.24 -12.62
N ILE A 1049 -0.58 -18.01 -11.79
CA ILE A 1049 -1.88 -17.55 -11.24
C ILE A 1049 -1.69 -16.28 -10.42
N SER A 1050 -0.73 -16.27 -9.49
CA SER A 1050 -0.65 -15.25 -8.43
C SER A 1050 -0.04 -13.92 -8.91
N HIS A 1051 0.96 -13.96 -9.79
CA HIS A 1051 1.69 -12.78 -10.28
C HIS A 1051 1.26 -12.32 -11.68
N HIS A 1052 0.58 -13.16 -12.47
CA HIS A 1052 0.05 -12.78 -13.80
C HIS A 1052 -1.48 -12.75 -13.82
N LEU A 1053 -2.16 -13.89 -13.66
CA LEU A 1053 -3.62 -13.97 -13.89
C LEU A 1053 -4.43 -13.14 -12.88
N SER A 1054 -4.12 -13.23 -11.59
CA SER A 1054 -4.81 -12.48 -10.54
C SER A 1054 -4.58 -10.97 -10.69
N LYS A 1055 -3.34 -10.56 -11.02
CA LYS A 1055 -2.97 -9.15 -11.20
C LYS A 1055 -3.56 -8.53 -12.47
N ALA A 1056 -3.70 -9.33 -13.52
CA ALA A 1056 -4.47 -8.97 -14.72
C ALA A 1056 -5.97 -8.80 -14.41
N PHE A 1057 -6.57 -9.74 -13.66
CA PHE A 1057 -7.96 -9.65 -13.24
C PHE A 1057 -8.23 -8.42 -12.36
N GLU A 1058 -7.45 -8.20 -11.29
CA GLU A 1058 -7.56 -7.01 -10.42
C GLU A 1058 -7.54 -5.71 -11.25
N SER A 1059 -6.60 -5.60 -12.20
CA SER A 1059 -6.38 -4.39 -13.00
C SER A 1059 -7.58 -3.94 -13.84
N LEU A 1060 -8.55 -4.82 -14.13
CA LEU A 1060 -9.81 -4.45 -14.80
C LEU A 1060 -10.72 -3.59 -13.94
N TRP A 1061 -10.61 -3.71 -12.61
CA TRP A 1061 -11.43 -2.99 -11.63
C TRP A 1061 -10.80 -1.66 -11.20
N GLY A 1062 -9.83 -1.17 -11.98
CA GLY A 1062 -9.21 0.16 -11.84
C GLY A 1062 -7.79 0.16 -11.24
N GLY A 1063 -7.32 -0.95 -10.69
CA GLY A 1063 -5.98 -1.06 -10.10
C GLY A 1063 -5.71 -2.40 -9.43
N VAL A 1064 -4.57 -2.50 -8.75
CA VAL A 1064 -4.10 -3.69 -8.03
C VAL A 1064 -4.16 -3.47 -6.51
N THR A 1065 -4.51 -4.50 -5.75
CA THR A 1065 -4.69 -4.43 -4.28
C THR A 1065 -3.40 -4.67 -3.50
N CYS A 1066 -2.47 -5.45 -4.06
CA CYS A 1066 -1.16 -5.78 -3.49
C CYS A 1066 -0.12 -5.93 -4.61
N LEU A 1067 1.03 -5.27 -4.48
CA LEU A 1067 2.18 -5.46 -5.38
C LEU A 1067 3.14 -6.53 -4.80
N PRO A 1068 3.86 -7.30 -5.64
CA PRO A 1068 4.87 -8.25 -5.20
C PRO A 1068 6.17 -7.55 -4.77
N GLY A 1069 6.87 -8.09 -3.76
CA GLY A 1069 8.17 -7.56 -3.31
C GLY A 1069 9.27 -7.61 -4.38
N CYS A 1070 9.27 -8.67 -5.20
CA CYS A 1070 10.41 -9.05 -6.04
C CYS A 1070 10.76 -8.06 -7.16
N CYS A 1071 9.80 -7.27 -7.65
CA CYS A 1071 10.01 -6.26 -8.68
C CYS A 1071 8.85 -5.26 -8.72
N SER A 1072 8.93 -4.20 -7.91
CA SER A 1072 7.90 -3.16 -7.81
C SER A 1072 8.50 -1.76 -7.82
N MET A 1073 7.99 -0.89 -8.69
CA MET A 1073 8.39 0.50 -8.82
C MET A 1073 7.37 1.43 -8.17
N TYR A 1074 7.83 2.27 -7.26
CA TYR A 1074 7.03 3.24 -6.52
C TYR A 1074 7.39 4.67 -6.91
N ARG A 1075 6.41 5.57 -6.92
CA ARG A 1075 6.60 7.01 -7.16
C ARG A 1075 6.95 7.70 -5.84
N ILE A 1076 8.13 8.33 -5.78
CA ILE A 1076 8.61 9.02 -4.58
C ILE A 1076 7.76 10.26 -4.29
N TYR A 1077 7.52 11.08 -5.33
CA TYR A 1077 6.63 12.23 -5.28
C TYR A 1077 5.83 12.41 -6.58
N ALA A 1078 4.61 12.93 -6.49
CA ALA A 1078 3.85 13.45 -7.63
C ALA A 1078 4.31 14.87 -7.98
N ARG A 1079 4.24 15.25 -9.25
CA ARG A 1079 4.36 16.66 -9.69
C ARG A 1079 3.00 17.19 -10.13
N HIS A 1080 2.67 18.40 -9.71
CA HIS A 1080 1.57 19.20 -10.26
C HIS A 1080 2.12 20.61 -10.50
N GLY A 1081 2.49 20.90 -11.76
CA GLY A 1081 3.33 22.06 -12.07
C GLY A 1081 4.68 22.00 -11.35
N ASP A 1082 5.09 23.11 -10.75
CA ASP A 1082 6.32 23.19 -9.93
C ASP A 1082 6.18 22.55 -8.54
N ALA A 1083 4.96 22.23 -8.08
CA ALA A 1083 4.74 21.63 -6.77
C ALA A 1083 5.07 20.13 -6.79
N ARG A 1084 5.90 19.69 -5.82
CA ARG A 1084 6.17 18.27 -5.54
C ARG A 1084 5.36 17.84 -4.31
N THR A 1085 4.52 16.82 -4.44
CA THR A 1085 3.75 16.23 -3.32
C THR A 1085 4.33 14.85 -3.00
N PRO A 1086 4.83 14.59 -1.77
CA PRO A 1086 5.36 13.27 -1.42
C PRO A 1086 4.27 12.20 -1.48
N LEU A 1087 4.60 11.00 -1.96
CA LEU A 1087 3.71 9.84 -1.92
C LEU A 1087 4.32 8.73 -1.06
N LEU A 1088 5.28 7.98 -1.62
CA LEU A 1088 5.97 6.89 -0.91
C LEU A 1088 6.69 7.37 0.37
N VAL A 1089 7.21 8.60 0.33
CA VAL A 1089 7.89 9.25 1.45
C VAL A 1089 7.01 10.28 2.18
N ALA A 1090 5.68 10.14 2.10
CA ALA A 1090 4.78 11.00 2.86
C ALA A 1090 4.91 10.74 4.38
N PRO A 1091 4.81 11.77 5.25
CA PRO A 1091 4.98 11.60 6.69
C PRO A 1091 4.11 10.50 7.31
N ASP A 1092 2.86 10.35 6.85
CA ASP A 1092 1.93 9.33 7.33
C ASP A 1092 2.30 7.90 6.88
N VAL A 1093 2.86 7.76 5.67
CA VAL A 1093 3.37 6.48 5.15
C VAL A 1093 4.62 6.06 5.94
N ILE A 1094 5.57 6.98 6.15
CA ILE A 1094 6.77 6.72 6.95
C ILE A 1094 6.42 6.37 8.40
N ARG A 1095 5.52 7.11 9.06
CA ARG A 1095 5.07 6.82 10.44
C ARG A 1095 4.37 5.48 10.57
N ALA A 1096 3.48 5.12 9.64
CA ALA A 1096 2.81 3.82 9.66
C ALA A 1096 3.78 2.67 9.38
N TYR A 1097 4.70 2.83 8.41
CA TYR A 1097 5.62 1.78 8.01
C TYR A 1097 6.76 1.56 9.01
N SER A 1098 7.20 2.59 9.74
CA SER A 1098 8.22 2.50 10.79
C SER A 1098 7.72 1.97 12.14
N ALA A 1099 6.45 1.58 12.26
CA ALA A 1099 5.87 1.07 13.51
C ALA A 1099 6.65 -0.15 14.05
N ALA A 1100 7.43 0.06 15.12
CA ALA A 1100 8.28 -0.99 15.70
C ALA A 1100 7.50 -2.01 16.53
N ALA A 1101 6.49 -1.56 17.28
CA ALA A 1101 5.80 -2.38 18.28
C ALA A 1101 4.76 -3.33 17.68
N ALA A 1102 4.87 -4.63 17.99
CA ALA A 1102 4.03 -5.69 17.42
C ALA A 1102 3.40 -6.56 18.53
N HIS A 1103 2.35 -6.05 19.17
CA HIS A 1103 1.76 -6.65 20.38
C HIS A 1103 0.77 -7.81 20.12
N THR A 1104 0.29 -7.98 18.88
CA THR A 1104 -0.65 -9.05 18.48
C THR A 1104 -0.01 -9.98 17.46
N LEU A 1105 -0.50 -11.21 17.31
CA LEU A 1105 -0.07 -12.13 16.25
C LEU A 1105 -0.45 -11.56 14.87
N HIS A 1106 -1.63 -10.94 14.77
CA HIS A 1106 -2.05 -10.20 13.56
C HIS A 1106 -1.01 -9.14 13.16
N GLN A 1107 -0.58 -8.27 14.09
CA GLN A 1107 0.46 -7.27 13.82
C GLN A 1107 1.81 -7.91 13.46
N LYS A 1108 2.21 -9.03 14.07
CA LYS A 1108 3.45 -9.73 13.70
C LYS A 1108 3.39 -10.30 12.26
N ASN A 1109 2.26 -10.90 11.89
CA ASN A 1109 2.04 -11.41 10.53
C ASN A 1109 1.96 -10.32 9.47
N LEU A 1110 1.54 -9.10 9.85
CA LEU A 1110 1.45 -7.94 8.96
C LEU A 1110 2.80 -7.19 8.83
N LEU A 1111 3.48 -6.95 9.96
CA LEU A 1111 4.66 -6.07 10.07
C LEU A 1111 6.01 -6.78 9.90
N LEU A 1112 6.09 -8.11 10.05
CA LEU A 1112 7.35 -8.89 10.06
C LEU A 1112 7.37 -10.04 9.04
N LEU A 1113 6.27 -10.27 8.33
CA LEU A 1113 6.07 -11.41 7.42
C LEU A 1113 5.31 -11.04 6.13
N GLY A 1114 4.94 -9.77 5.99
CA GLY A 1114 4.04 -9.24 4.98
C GLY A 1114 4.38 -7.82 4.57
N GLU A 1115 5.60 -7.37 4.84
CA GLU A 1115 6.05 -5.98 4.79
C GLU A 1115 5.77 -5.31 3.44
N ASP A 1116 6.08 -5.95 2.30
CA ASP A 1116 5.78 -5.39 0.97
C ASP A 1116 4.27 -5.22 0.73
N ARG A 1117 3.44 -6.15 1.24
CA ARG A 1117 1.98 -6.04 1.19
C ARG A 1117 1.49 -4.91 2.08
N TYR A 1118 2.02 -4.82 3.30
CA TYR A 1118 1.69 -3.77 4.26
C TYR A 1118 2.04 -2.38 3.72
N LEU A 1119 3.17 -2.22 3.03
CA LEU A 1119 3.53 -0.98 2.34
C LEU A 1119 2.44 -0.59 1.32
N THR A 1120 1.95 -1.54 0.51
CA THR A 1120 0.86 -1.25 -0.43
C THR A 1120 -0.48 -0.95 0.25
N THR A 1121 -0.79 -1.61 1.36
CA THR A 1121 -1.99 -1.32 2.18
C THR A 1121 -1.92 0.07 2.82
N VAL A 1122 -0.74 0.47 3.33
CA VAL A 1122 -0.49 1.82 3.85
C VAL A 1122 -0.61 2.88 2.74
N LEU A 1123 -0.09 2.61 1.54
CA LEU A 1123 -0.23 3.52 0.38
C LEU A 1123 -1.70 3.69 -0.04
N LEU A 1124 -2.47 2.60 -0.16
CA LEU A 1124 -3.89 2.64 -0.48
C LEU A 1124 -4.71 3.37 0.60
N ARG A 1125 -4.37 3.17 1.89
CA ARG A 1125 -5.00 3.87 3.03
C ARG A 1125 -4.63 5.36 3.10
N ALA A 1126 -3.45 5.76 2.62
CA ALA A 1126 -3.00 7.16 2.58
C ALA A 1126 -3.53 7.92 1.34
N PHE A 1127 -3.68 7.22 0.21
CA PHE A 1127 -4.06 7.81 -1.07
C PHE A 1127 -5.11 6.96 -1.82
N PRO A 1128 -6.33 6.78 -1.29
CA PRO A 1128 -7.34 5.89 -1.88
C PRO A 1128 -7.78 6.29 -3.30
N HIS A 1129 -7.64 7.57 -3.66
CA HIS A 1129 -7.92 8.09 -5.01
C HIS A 1129 -6.72 7.96 -5.98
N ARG A 1130 -5.64 7.29 -5.57
CA ARG A 1130 -4.49 6.92 -6.42
C ARG A 1130 -4.45 5.40 -6.59
N LYS A 1131 -3.85 4.95 -7.69
CA LYS A 1131 -3.90 3.54 -8.11
C LYS A 1131 -2.54 2.87 -8.11
N LEU A 1132 -2.56 1.57 -7.85
CA LEU A 1132 -1.46 0.64 -8.11
C LEU A 1132 -1.78 -0.12 -9.42
N ILE A 1133 -0.79 -0.43 -10.26
CA ILE A 1133 -1.02 -1.05 -11.59
C ILE A 1133 -0.09 -2.24 -11.85
N TYR A 1134 -0.58 -3.23 -12.61
CA TYR A 1134 0.22 -4.32 -13.16
C TYR A 1134 0.64 -4.05 -14.61
N VAL A 1135 1.92 -4.26 -14.94
CA VAL A 1135 2.50 -4.05 -16.27
C VAL A 1135 3.05 -5.38 -16.81
N PRO A 1136 2.23 -6.24 -17.46
CA PRO A 1136 2.61 -7.60 -17.86
C PRO A 1136 3.80 -7.69 -18.84
N ARG A 1137 4.18 -6.58 -19.48
CA ARG A 1137 5.34 -6.51 -20.39
C ARG A 1137 6.65 -6.10 -19.73
N ALA A 1138 6.63 -5.63 -18.48
CA ALA A 1138 7.84 -5.51 -17.67
C ALA A 1138 8.06 -6.86 -17.00
N VAL A 1139 9.12 -7.60 -17.37
CA VAL A 1139 9.33 -8.99 -16.91
C VAL A 1139 10.50 -9.05 -15.95
N CYS A 1140 10.41 -9.91 -14.95
CA CYS A 1140 11.50 -10.31 -14.08
C CYS A 1140 11.49 -11.83 -13.85
N ARG A 1141 12.66 -12.40 -13.54
CA ARG A 1141 12.85 -13.82 -13.23
C ARG A 1141 13.43 -13.96 -11.83
N THR A 1142 12.71 -14.63 -10.94
CA THR A 1142 13.14 -14.96 -9.56
C THR A 1142 13.55 -16.43 -9.47
N THR A 1143 14.51 -16.74 -8.60
CA THR A 1143 14.88 -18.12 -8.26
C THR A 1143 14.09 -18.60 -7.03
N VAL A 1144 13.23 -19.58 -7.22
CA VAL A 1144 12.32 -20.09 -6.17
C VAL A 1144 12.95 -21.28 -5.43
N PRO A 1145 12.62 -21.56 -4.16
CA PRO A 1145 13.33 -22.59 -3.39
C PRO A 1145 13.16 -24.00 -3.97
N THR A 1146 14.26 -24.75 -3.99
CA THR A 1146 14.36 -26.15 -4.45
C THR A 1146 14.09 -27.18 -3.37
N THR A 1147 14.12 -26.79 -2.08
CA THR A 1147 13.92 -27.69 -0.94
C THR A 1147 12.49 -27.56 -0.39
N PHE A 1148 11.78 -28.69 -0.28
CA PHE A 1148 10.37 -28.70 0.13
C PHE A 1148 10.12 -28.09 1.53
N SER A 1149 10.99 -28.37 2.51
CA SER A 1149 10.90 -27.79 3.87
C SER A 1149 11.01 -26.26 3.86
N VAL A 1150 11.93 -25.70 3.06
CA VAL A 1150 12.05 -24.24 2.87
C VAL A 1150 10.79 -23.69 2.21
N LEU A 1151 10.26 -24.38 1.19
CA LEU A 1151 9.05 -23.97 0.50
C LEU A 1151 7.81 -23.96 1.42
N VAL A 1152 7.56 -25.01 2.20
CA VAL A 1152 6.47 -25.06 3.19
C VAL A 1152 6.63 -23.93 4.23
N SER A 1153 7.85 -23.70 4.70
CA SER A 1153 8.18 -22.59 5.61
C SER A 1153 7.86 -21.21 5.01
N GLN A 1154 8.09 -21.01 3.71
CA GLN A 1154 7.72 -19.77 3.01
C GLN A 1154 6.20 -19.69 2.74
N ARG A 1155 5.57 -20.78 2.30
CA ARG A 1155 4.13 -20.84 1.98
C ARG A 1155 3.26 -20.52 3.19
N ARG A 1156 3.60 -21.06 4.37
CA ARG A 1156 2.92 -20.73 5.64
C ARG A 1156 3.03 -19.24 6.01
N ARG A 1157 4.20 -18.61 5.76
CA ARG A 1157 4.41 -17.17 5.97
C ARG A 1157 3.62 -16.32 4.96
N TRP A 1158 3.57 -16.76 3.70
CA TRP A 1158 2.80 -16.14 2.62
C TRP A 1158 1.29 -16.19 2.88
N ILE A 1159 0.76 -17.32 3.36
CA ILE A 1159 -0.67 -17.48 3.68
C ILE A 1159 -1.07 -16.56 4.84
N ASN A 1160 -0.34 -16.62 5.96
CA ASN A 1160 -0.63 -15.82 7.16
C ASN A 1160 -0.59 -14.31 6.87
N SER A 1161 0.44 -13.84 6.16
CA SER A 1161 0.53 -12.41 5.77
C SER A 1161 -0.54 -12.01 4.76
N THR A 1162 -0.93 -12.88 3.84
CA THR A 1162 -2.01 -12.61 2.88
C THR A 1162 -3.36 -12.46 3.59
N ILE A 1163 -3.75 -13.41 4.45
CA ILE A 1163 -5.02 -13.34 5.20
C ILE A 1163 -5.10 -12.05 6.04
N HIS A 1164 -4.05 -11.74 6.81
CA HIS A 1164 -4.04 -10.55 7.66
C HIS A 1164 -3.96 -9.22 6.89
N ASN A 1165 -3.33 -9.20 5.71
CA ASN A 1165 -3.30 -8.01 4.86
C ASN A 1165 -4.63 -7.79 4.13
N LEU A 1166 -5.26 -8.86 3.61
CA LEU A 1166 -6.60 -8.79 3.04
C LEU A 1166 -7.62 -8.31 4.09
N LEU A 1167 -7.50 -8.76 5.35
CA LEU A 1167 -8.38 -8.33 6.44
C LEU A 1167 -8.33 -6.81 6.72
N GLU A 1168 -7.14 -6.18 6.72
CA GLU A 1168 -7.03 -4.71 6.79
C GLU A 1168 -7.52 -4.04 5.48
N LEU A 1169 -7.25 -4.63 4.30
CA LEU A 1169 -7.72 -4.08 3.01
C LEU A 1169 -9.25 -4.04 2.88
N VAL A 1170 -9.99 -5.03 3.40
CA VAL A 1170 -11.47 -5.00 3.43
C VAL A 1170 -12.00 -3.75 4.16
N LEU A 1171 -11.25 -3.23 5.14
CA LEU A 1171 -11.63 -2.04 5.92
C LEU A 1171 -11.15 -0.72 5.30
N VAL A 1172 -10.28 -0.75 4.29
CA VAL A 1172 -9.88 0.46 3.54
C VAL A 1172 -11.08 0.97 2.76
N ARG A 1173 -11.46 2.21 3.04
CA ARG A 1173 -12.60 2.88 2.40
C ARG A 1173 -12.19 3.50 1.06
N ASP A 1174 -13.19 3.74 0.24
CA ASP A 1174 -13.06 4.55 -0.98
C ASP A 1174 -12.05 3.99 -2.01
N LEU A 1175 -11.77 2.68 -1.92
CA LEU A 1175 -11.10 1.91 -2.97
C LEU A 1175 -11.92 2.01 -4.27
N CYS A 1176 -11.23 2.18 -5.40
CA CYS A 1176 -11.85 2.24 -6.72
C CYS A 1176 -12.64 0.96 -7.03
N GLY A 1177 -13.68 1.07 -7.86
CA GLY A 1177 -14.41 -0.07 -8.40
C GLY A 1177 -15.03 0.29 -9.75
N THR A 1178 -15.36 -0.73 -10.53
CA THR A 1178 -16.02 -0.59 -11.83
C THR A 1178 -17.28 -1.45 -11.83
N PHE A 1179 -18.35 -0.98 -12.47
CA PHE A 1179 -19.66 -1.65 -12.46
C PHE A 1179 -20.19 -1.91 -11.03
N CYS A 1180 -21.15 -2.82 -10.86
CA CYS A 1180 -21.90 -3.01 -9.61
C CYS A 1180 -21.10 -3.66 -8.45
N CYS A 1181 -19.79 -3.91 -8.61
CA CYS A 1181 -18.95 -4.54 -7.58
C CYS A 1181 -17.80 -3.61 -7.15
N SER A 1182 -17.78 -3.25 -5.86
CA SER A 1182 -16.63 -2.54 -5.25
C SER A 1182 -15.40 -3.45 -5.16
N MET A 1183 -14.18 -2.91 -5.28
CA MET A 1183 -12.97 -3.67 -4.96
C MET A 1183 -12.98 -4.22 -3.52
N GLN A 1184 -13.67 -3.58 -2.58
CA GLN A 1184 -13.85 -4.11 -1.23
C GLN A 1184 -14.57 -5.47 -1.23
N PHE A 1185 -15.55 -5.65 -2.13
CA PHE A 1185 -16.24 -6.93 -2.31
C PHE A 1185 -15.31 -7.99 -2.92
N LEU A 1186 -14.45 -7.62 -3.87
CA LEU A 1186 -13.46 -8.54 -4.46
C LEU A 1186 -12.39 -8.96 -3.43
N VAL A 1187 -11.87 -8.02 -2.63
CA VAL A 1187 -10.95 -8.32 -1.51
C VAL A 1187 -11.63 -9.20 -0.47
N LEU A 1188 -12.91 -9.00 -0.18
CA LEU A 1188 -13.69 -9.86 0.73
C LEU A 1188 -13.90 -11.27 0.16
N MET A 1189 -14.23 -11.39 -1.14
CA MET A 1189 -14.36 -12.69 -1.82
C MET A 1189 -13.04 -13.45 -1.84
N ASP A 1190 -11.93 -12.78 -2.15
CA ASP A 1190 -10.62 -13.43 -2.17
C ASP A 1190 -10.12 -13.74 -0.74
N LEU A 1191 -10.50 -12.96 0.29
CA LEU A 1191 -10.28 -13.30 1.71
C LEU A 1191 -11.03 -14.57 2.11
N LEU A 1192 -12.33 -14.65 1.81
CA LEU A 1192 -13.15 -15.84 2.06
C LEU A 1192 -12.64 -17.06 1.28
N GLY A 1193 -12.24 -16.87 0.02
CA GLY A 1193 -11.65 -17.91 -0.82
C GLY A 1193 -10.37 -18.50 -0.23
N ASN A 1194 -9.46 -17.66 0.31
CA ASN A 1194 -8.28 -18.16 1.02
C ASN A 1194 -8.63 -18.86 2.33
N VAL A 1195 -9.61 -18.35 3.10
CA VAL A 1195 -10.07 -18.96 4.37
C VAL A 1195 -10.72 -20.34 4.16
N VAL A 1196 -11.49 -20.52 3.08
CA VAL A 1196 -12.25 -21.75 2.81
C VAL A 1196 -11.44 -22.79 2.02
N LEU A 1197 -10.34 -22.40 1.35
CA LEU A 1197 -9.53 -23.28 0.50
C LEU A 1197 -9.19 -24.66 1.10
N PRO A 1198 -8.81 -24.82 2.39
CA PRO A 1198 -8.51 -26.13 2.96
C PRO A 1198 -9.74 -27.06 2.96
N ALA A 1199 -10.92 -26.51 3.26
CA ALA A 1199 -12.18 -27.25 3.25
C ALA A 1199 -12.56 -27.69 1.83
N SER A 1200 -12.39 -26.81 0.84
CA SER A 1200 -12.64 -27.15 -0.57
C SER A 1200 -11.77 -28.30 -1.08
N VAL A 1201 -10.54 -28.43 -0.58
CA VAL A 1201 -9.64 -29.54 -0.93
C VAL A 1201 -10.11 -30.84 -0.28
N VAL A 1202 -10.43 -30.86 1.01
CA VAL A 1202 -10.98 -32.05 1.69
C VAL A 1202 -12.31 -32.49 1.06
N PHE A 1203 -13.16 -31.53 0.73
CA PHE A 1203 -14.45 -31.76 0.07
C PHE A 1203 -14.29 -32.36 -1.34
N CYS A 1204 -13.32 -31.90 -2.13
CA CYS A 1204 -12.99 -32.49 -3.43
C CYS A 1204 -12.70 -34.00 -3.31
N TYR A 1205 -11.90 -34.41 -2.30
CA TYR A 1205 -11.63 -35.82 -2.05
C TYR A 1205 -12.85 -36.60 -1.58
N TYR A 1206 -13.72 -35.99 -0.76
CA TYR A 1206 -14.99 -36.60 -0.38
C TYR A 1206 -15.89 -36.89 -1.60
N LEU A 1207 -16.03 -35.96 -2.55
CA LEU A 1207 -16.79 -36.21 -3.78
C LEU A 1207 -16.20 -37.35 -4.62
N ILE A 1208 -14.88 -37.36 -4.80
CA ILE A 1208 -14.19 -38.39 -5.59
C ILE A 1208 -14.38 -39.77 -4.93
N ALA A 1209 -14.18 -39.87 -3.62
CA ALA A 1209 -14.41 -41.10 -2.87
C ALA A 1209 -15.88 -41.55 -2.94
N ALA A 1210 -16.84 -40.64 -2.77
CA ALA A 1210 -18.27 -40.93 -2.87
C ALA A 1210 -18.64 -41.51 -4.25
N ALA A 1211 -18.08 -40.98 -5.34
CA ALA A 1211 -18.27 -41.54 -6.68
C ALA A 1211 -17.66 -42.93 -6.83
N CYS A 1212 -16.46 -43.18 -6.28
CA CYS A 1212 -15.85 -44.51 -6.25
C CYS A 1212 -16.69 -45.53 -5.45
N PHE A 1213 -17.45 -45.07 -4.45
CA PHE A 1213 -18.43 -45.88 -3.70
C PHE A 1213 -19.86 -45.79 -4.28
N GLY A 1214 -20.01 -45.47 -5.56
CA GLY A 1214 -21.28 -45.54 -6.30
C GLY A 1214 -22.35 -44.52 -5.92
N GLN A 1215 -22.01 -43.48 -5.14
CA GLN A 1215 -22.98 -42.45 -4.74
C GLN A 1215 -23.33 -41.52 -5.93
N PRO A 1216 -24.57 -41.01 -6.02
CA PRO A 1216 -25.01 -40.15 -7.12
C PRO A 1216 -24.49 -38.70 -7.00
N VAL A 1217 -23.18 -38.52 -7.13
CA VAL A 1217 -22.46 -37.23 -7.04
C VAL A 1217 -21.99 -36.70 -8.40
N SER A 1218 -22.60 -37.17 -9.50
CA SER A 1218 -22.20 -36.88 -10.88
C SER A 1218 -22.22 -35.39 -11.23
N LEU A 1219 -23.25 -34.64 -10.82
CA LEU A 1219 -23.39 -33.22 -11.13
C LEU A 1219 -22.26 -32.36 -10.52
N PRO A 1220 -21.97 -32.41 -9.19
CA PRO A 1220 -20.81 -31.73 -8.61
C PRO A 1220 -19.46 -32.07 -9.29
N LEU A 1221 -19.24 -33.34 -9.66
CA LEU A 1221 -18.01 -33.76 -10.33
C LEU A 1221 -17.90 -33.23 -11.76
N LEU A 1222 -18.99 -33.25 -12.53
CA LEU A 1222 -19.06 -32.65 -13.88
C LEU A 1222 -18.75 -31.15 -13.84
N LEU A 1223 -19.29 -30.43 -12.86
CA LEU A 1223 -19.06 -29.00 -12.68
C LEU A 1223 -17.62 -28.68 -12.25
N MET A 1224 -17.04 -29.50 -11.37
CA MET A 1224 -15.63 -29.37 -10.99
C MET A 1224 -14.69 -29.66 -12.18
N ALA A 1225 -14.98 -30.69 -12.97
CA ALA A 1225 -14.25 -30.99 -14.20
C ALA A 1225 -14.36 -29.84 -15.21
N LEU A 1226 -15.58 -29.30 -15.41
CA LEU A 1226 -15.82 -28.13 -16.27
C LEU A 1226 -15.00 -26.93 -15.81
N ALA A 1227 -14.95 -26.61 -14.51
CA ALA A 1227 -14.15 -25.51 -13.98
C ALA A 1227 -12.64 -25.67 -14.29
N PHE A 1228 -12.09 -26.88 -14.13
CA PHE A 1228 -10.69 -27.16 -14.48
C PHE A 1228 -10.42 -27.10 -16.00
N ILE A 1229 -11.33 -27.64 -16.83
CA ILE A 1229 -11.24 -27.56 -18.30
C ILE A 1229 -11.28 -26.10 -18.76
N LEU A 1230 -12.18 -25.30 -18.19
CA LEU A 1230 -12.38 -23.89 -18.50
C LEU A 1230 -11.16 -23.04 -18.07
N GLN A 1231 -10.55 -23.34 -16.93
CA GLN A 1231 -9.29 -22.74 -16.49
C GLN A 1231 -8.08 -23.20 -17.34
N GLY A 1232 -8.10 -24.43 -17.87
CA GLY A 1232 -7.18 -24.89 -18.89
C GLY A 1232 -7.32 -24.11 -20.20
N ALA A 1233 -8.54 -23.88 -20.67
CA ALA A 1233 -8.82 -23.11 -21.88
C ALA A 1233 -8.28 -21.66 -21.81
N MET A 1234 -8.33 -21.01 -20.65
CA MET A 1234 -7.69 -19.70 -20.44
C MET A 1234 -6.20 -19.70 -20.73
N ILE A 1235 -5.50 -20.78 -20.37
CA ILE A 1235 -4.05 -20.87 -20.56
C ILE A 1235 -3.72 -20.90 -22.05
N LEU A 1236 -4.50 -21.61 -22.88
CA LEU A 1236 -4.35 -21.56 -24.33
C LEU A 1236 -4.67 -20.16 -24.86
N LEU A 1237 -5.84 -19.61 -24.50
CA LEU A 1237 -6.38 -18.38 -25.07
C LEU A 1237 -5.54 -17.13 -24.74
N THR A 1238 -4.97 -17.06 -23.53
CA THR A 1238 -4.14 -15.91 -23.10
C THR A 1238 -2.65 -16.12 -23.37
N THR A 1239 -2.06 -17.25 -22.98
CA THR A 1239 -0.59 -17.43 -23.08
C THR A 1239 -0.14 -17.95 -24.43
N GLN A 1240 -1.04 -18.59 -25.20
CA GLN A 1240 -0.75 -19.33 -26.43
C GLN A 1240 0.39 -20.36 -26.27
N ARG A 1241 0.58 -20.87 -25.04
CA ARG A 1241 1.69 -21.78 -24.67
C ARG A 1241 1.17 -22.99 -23.90
N VAL A 1242 0.98 -24.09 -24.64
CA VAL A 1242 0.60 -25.43 -24.13
C VAL A 1242 1.43 -25.87 -22.91
N SER A 1243 2.70 -25.43 -22.82
CA SER A 1243 3.57 -25.70 -21.67
C SER A 1243 3.03 -25.24 -20.31
N TYR A 1244 2.16 -24.21 -20.24
CA TYR A 1244 1.52 -23.82 -18.99
C TYR A 1244 0.39 -24.76 -18.56
N ILE A 1245 -0.22 -25.53 -19.48
CA ILE A 1245 -1.16 -26.61 -19.15
C ILE A 1245 -0.40 -27.76 -18.47
N TYR A 1246 0.78 -28.11 -18.97
CA TYR A 1246 1.67 -29.08 -18.33
C TYR A 1246 2.05 -28.67 -16.90
N TRP A 1247 2.40 -27.38 -16.69
CA TRP A 1247 2.63 -26.85 -15.33
C TRP A 1247 1.35 -26.85 -14.46
N MET A 1248 0.17 -26.61 -15.04
CA MET A 1248 -1.12 -26.72 -14.34
C MET A 1248 -1.40 -28.15 -13.87
N LEU A 1249 -1.18 -29.16 -14.72
CA LEU A 1249 -1.40 -30.57 -14.36
C LEU A 1249 -0.46 -31.01 -13.23
N ILE A 1250 0.82 -30.60 -13.26
CA ILE A 1250 1.77 -30.83 -12.16
C ILE A 1250 1.30 -30.17 -10.87
N TYR A 1251 0.80 -28.94 -10.93
CA TYR A 1251 0.27 -28.24 -9.76
C TYR A 1251 -1.00 -28.93 -9.20
N ILE A 1252 -1.94 -29.33 -10.06
CA ILE A 1252 -3.17 -30.03 -9.66
C ILE A 1252 -2.83 -31.37 -8.97
N ALA A 1253 -1.90 -32.16 -9.54
CA ALA A 1253 -1.42 -33.39 -8.91
C ALA A 1253 -0.74 -33.14 -7.55
N ALA A 1254 -0.15 -31.96 -7.34
CA ALA A 1254 0.47 -31.58 -6.08
C ALA A 1254 -0.51 -31.03 -5.03
N ILE A 1255 -1.71 -30.53 -5.40
CA ILE A 1255 -2.72 -29.96 -4.48
C ILE A 1255 -2.91 -30.72 -3.15
N PRO A 1256 -3.05 -32.06 -3.09
CA PRO A 1256 -3.26 -32.76 -1.81
C PRO A 1256 -2.11 -32.54 -0.83
N ILE A 1257 -0.88 -32.71 -1.30
CA ILE A 1257 0.34 -32.51 -0.50
C ILE A 1257 0.55 -31.00 -0.24
N TRP A 1258 0.25 -30.17 -1.24
CA TRP A 1258 0.58 -28.75 -1.28
C TRP A 1258 -0.32 -27.88 -0.40
N ASN A 1259 -1.63 -28.05 -0.49
CA ASN A 1259 -2.57 -27.25 0.29
C ASN A 1259 -2.77 -27.81 1.70
N LEU A 1260 -2.77 -29.14 1.90
CA LEU A 1260 -2.99 -29.70 3.24
C LEU A 1260 -1.81 -29.38 4.18
N LEU A 1261 -0.56 -29.64 3.75
CA LEU A 1261 0.64 -29.34 4.55
C LEU A 1261 0.98 -27.84 4.61
N GLY A 1262 0.35 -27.01 3.78
CA GLY A 1262 0.52 -25.56 3.79
C GLY A 1262 -0.29 -24.81 4.85
N TYR A 1263 -1.37 -25.42 5.36
CA TYR A 1263 -2.31 -24.82 6.32
C TYR A 1263 -2.23 -25.39 7.75
N LEU A 1264 -1.54 -26.52 7.97
CA LEU A 1264 -1.28 -27.13 9.28
C LEU A 1264 -0.17 -26.37 10.07
#